data_AF-A0A7Y3DF10-F1
#
_entry.id   AF-A0A7Y3DF10-F1
#
_cell.length_a   1.000
_cell.length_b   1.000
_cell.length_c   1.000
_cell.angle_alpha   90.00
_cell.angle_beta   90.00
_cell.angle_gamma   90.00
#
_symmetry.space_group_name_H-M   'P 1'
#
loop_
_entity.id
_entity.type
_entity.pdbx_description
1 polymer ?
#
loop_
_entity_poly.entity_id
_entity_poly.type
_entity_poly.pdbx_seq_one_letter_code
_entity_poly.pdbx_strand_id
1 'polypeptide(L)'
;MTTDAAAPAQEIGRDADALVTLHFRVAAAFLALGVIAGLVVAVELTAPDFLNSGPLSFGRLYPVFTGALLFGWVTIGLMGAIYYLLPRLTGSPLLEVPLARVSLLLVAGGTLVGLVAVAGGANQGLPTFEFPFYADMALIVGYAGVTRVVSKSATAHREPQVYISVWFFVASVWWLLFSYIVGSVAWFKGADLEVANRFAENGLFLLWVVPAGVGILFYLIPRLSGAPLYSSRLAVVGFWAMAGSFAWVGSHNFTFGPAADWLETINVVFAIALLVPIMAIVANLLLSIDWRAAAGSAPMRYALAALAFFTLVAVQILALAFRASSTVVAFTSWTEATFVIAVLGVGTLSLLALVTSLRSGDSKPLLLAGPGLVLLIGTLWLGGLLTGFTWTAGPRSQDFVNFGEGFVNTTAQLAGFDAARWIAWALIAAGLLWSAARTLMARAWTFAPVEPASESAVEPEPGVLAPDRIAFASVLVIGVAFLTTVLFPALDSSDEDPSLLAVSTRDYDAFAEGVLAPQAAELFAALGLDAAVVAEGREVYISEGCIYCHSQQVRANVGDVGLGAVTQRSDITLTSPALLGRIRLGPDLSHAGSREPTDDIAWVTSHLVDPREGRRWSSMPSYDYLTGEELDALAQYIVSLQ
;
A
#
# COMPACT_ATOMS: atom_id res chain seq x y z
N MET A 1 5.24 56.00 -13.32
CA MET A 1 5.76 54.71 -13.81
C MET A 1 5.51 53.66 -12.73
N THR A 2 4.35 53.02 -12.76
CA THR A 2 3.97 51.97 -11.80
C THR A 2 3.05 50.97 -12.50
N THR A 3 3.56 50.30 -13.52
CA THR A 3 2.87 49.20 -14.22
C THR A 3 3.96 48.33 -14.83
N ASP A 4 4.32 47.23 -14.17
CA ASP A 4 4.97 46.06 -14.81
C ASP A 4 5.23 44.88 -13.86
N ALA A 5 5.13 45.05 -12.54
CA ALA A 5 5.30 43.93 -11.60
C ALA A 5 4.12 42.92 -11.56
N ALA A 6 2.96 43.26 -12.14
CA ALA A 6 1.74 42.45 -12.07
C ALA A 6 1.66 41.35 -13.15
N ALA A 7 2.21 41.58 -14.35
CA ALA A 7 2.12 40.64 -15.47
C ALA A 7 2.87 39.29 -15.21
N PRO A 8 4.10 39.27 -14.67
CA PRO A 8 4.82 38.02 -14.42
C PRO A 8 4.17 37.15 -13.34
N ALA A 9 3.62 37.80 -12.30
CA ALA A 9 2.94 37.10 -11.20
C ALA A 9 1.63 36.44 -11.67
N GLN A 10 0.92 37.07 -12.62
CA GLN A 10 -0.31 36.56 -13.19
C GLN A 10 -0.06 35.39 -14.17
N GLU A 11 1.02 35.43 -14.96
CA GLU A 11 1.44 34.32 -15.84
C GLU A 11 1.90 33.09 -15.05
N ILE A 12 2.72 33.27 -14.00
CA ILE A 12 3.18 32.17 -13.14
C ILE A 12 2.00 31.47 -12.46
N GLY A 13 0.96 32.23 -12.04
CA GLY A 13 -0.27 31.66 -11.48
C GLY A 13 -1.04 30.78 -12.48
N ARG A 14 -1.15 31.23 -13.74
CA ARG A 14 -1.85 30.50 -14.81
C ARG A 14 -1.14 29.19 -15.19
N ASP A 15 0.19 29.21 -15.20
CA ASP A 15 1.01 28.04 -15.53
C ASP A 15 0.97 26.96 -14.44
N ALA A 16 0.91 27.38 -13.17
CA ALA A 16 0.71 26.48 -12.03
C ALA A 16 -0.70 25.88 -12.02
N ASP A 17 -1.73 26.68 -12.28
CA ASP A 17 -3.12 26.20 -12.35
C ASP A 17 -3.31 25.18 -13.50
N ALA A 18 -2.70 25.43 -14.66
CA ALA A 18 -2.70 24.47 -15.78
C ALA A 18 -2.00 23.16 -15.41
N LEU A 19 -0.87 23.23 -14.69
CA LEU A 19 -0.16 22.06 -14.19
C LEU A 19 -1.02 21.26 -13.20
N VAL A 20 -1.70 21.93 -12.27
CA VAL A 20 -2.60 21.30 -11.31
C VAL A 20 -3.75 20.57 -12.02
N THR A 21 -4.39 21.21 -13.00
CA THR A 21 -5.43 20.55 -13.82
C THR A 21 -4.88 19.32 -14.55
N LEU A 22 -3.65 19.40 -15.07
CA LEU A 22 -3.02 18.27 -15.74
C LEU A 22 -2.80 17.09 -14.79
N HIS A 23 -2.32 17.34 -13.56
CA HIS A 23 -2.20 16.30 -12.53
C HIS A 23 -3.54 15.60 -12.28
N PHE A 24 -4.61 16.36 -12.04
CA PHE A 24 -5.92 15.76 -11.77
C PHE A 24 -6.49 14.97 -12.95
N ARG A 25 -6.22 15.38 -14.20
CA ARG A 25 -6.64 14.64 -15.38
C ARG A 25 -5.85 13.35 -15.58
N VAL A 26 -4.53 13.41 -15.46
CA VAL A 26 -3.65 12.23 -15.54
C VAL A 26 -4.01 11.23 -14.44
N ALA A 27 -4.15 11.72 -13.21
CA ALA A 27 -4.60 10.90 -12.09
C ALA A 27 -5.97 10.27 -12.39
N ALA A 28 -6.96 11.03 -12.88
CA ALA A 28 -8.28 10.50 -13.18
C ALA A 28 -8.28 9.40 -14.27
N ALA A 29 -7.32 9.43 -15.21
CA ALA A 29 -7.14 8.34 -16.17
C ALA A 29 -6.65 7.06 -15.47
N PHE A 30 -5.68 7.18 -14.56
CA PHE A 30 -5.23 6.06 -13.72
C PHE A 30 -6.31 5.57 -12.75
N LEU A 31 -7.17 6.46 -12.23
CA LEU A 31 -8.32 6.05 -11.43
C LEU A 31 -9.24 5.14 -12.24
N ALA A 32 -9.52 5.51 -13.49
CA ALA A 32 -10.35 4.69 -14.37
C ALA A 32 -9.70 3.32 -14.63
N LEU A 33 -8.41 3.32 -14.98
CA LEU A 33 -7.64 2.09 -15.20
C LEU A 33 -7.66 1.18 -13.95
N GLY A 34 -7.27 1.71 -12.80
CA GLY A 34 -7.19 0.96 -11.55
C GLY A 34 -8.55 0.43 -11.12
N VAL A 35 -9.62 1.24 -11.18
CA VAL A 35 -10.96 0.79 -10.80
C VAL A 35 -11.50 -0.30 -11.74
N ILE A 36 -11.20 -0.23 -13.04
CA ILE A 36 -11.57 -1.29 -14.00
C ILE A 36 -10.79 -2.56 -13.69
N ALA A 37 -9.47 -2.47 -13.48
CA ALA A 37 -8.64 -3.62 -13.11
C ALA A 37 -9.11 -4.25 -11.80
N GLY A 38 -9.43 -3.44 -10.77
CA GLY A 38 -9.95 -3.94 -9.49
C GLY A 38 -11.30 -4.64 -9.60
N LEU A 39 -12.18 -4.17 -10.50
CA LEU A 39 -13.43 -4.87 -10.79
C LEU A 39 -13.19 -6.23 -11.46
N VAL A 40 -12.21 -6.31 -12.37
CA VAL A 40 -11.83 -7.58 -13.03
C VAL A 40 -11.22 -8.55 -12.02
N VAL A 41 -10.26 -8.10 -11.21
CA VAL A 41 -9.65 -8.88 -10.11
C VAL A 41 -10.72 -9.43 -9.16
N ALA A 42 -11.73 -8.62 -8.83
CA ALA A 42 -12.84 -9.06 -7.98
C ALA A 42 -13.73 -10.12 -8.66
N VAL A 43 -13.91 -10.05 -9.99
CA VAL A 43 -14.61 -11.10 -10.75
C VAL A 43 -13.80 -12.39 -10.73
N GLU A 44 -12.49 -12.32 -10.95
CA GLU A 44 -11.61 -13.49 -11.03
C GLU A 44 -11.56 -14.30 -9.72
N LEU A 45 -11.75 -13.68 -8.56
CA LEU A 45 -11.89 -14.43 -7.31
C LEU A 45 -13.11 -15.38 -7.26
N THR A 46 -14.16 -15.07 -8.03
CA THR A 46 -15.39 -15.89 -8.12
C THR A 46 -15.51 -16.67 -9.41
N ALA A 47 -14.83 -16.23 -10.47
CA ALA A 47 -14.77 -16.84 -11.78
C ALA A 47 -13.31 -16.79 -12.29
N PRO A 48 -12.43 -17.67 -11.78
CA PRO A 48 -10.97 -17.58 -12.01
C PRO A 48 -10.53 -17.64 -13.46
N ASP A 49 -11.30 -18.31 -14.32
CA ASP A 49 -11.00 -18.46 -15.75
C ASP A 49 -11.78 -17.48 -16.63
N PHE A 50 -12.30 -16.39 -16.06
CA PHE A 50 -13.12 -15.42 -16.81
C PHE A 50 -12.37 -14.83 -18.02
N LEU A 51 -11.10 -14.46 -17.84
CA LEU A 51 -10.23 -13.99 -18.93
C LEU A 51 -9.16 -15.01 -19.32
N ASN A 52 -8.74 -15.86 -18.37
CA ASN A 52 -7.73 -16.92 -18.51
C ASN A 52 -6.60 -16.61 -19.50
N SER A 53 -5.83 -15.56 -19.21
CA SER A 53 -4.64 -15.21 -19.98
C SER A 53 -3.59 -14.61 -19.06
N GLY A 54 -2.31 -14.88 -19.29
CA GLY A 54 -1.22 -14.40 -18.43
C GLY A 54 -1.35 -12.92 -18.02
N PRO A 55 -1.40 -11.96 -18.95
CA PRO A 55 -1.46 -10.53 -18.59
C PRO A 55 -2.73 -10.07 -17.87
N LEU A 56 -3.79 -10.87 -17.92
CA LEU A 56 -5.07 -10.54 -17.28
C LEU A 56 -5.38 -11.48 -16.12
N SER A 57 -4.49 -12.44 -15.80
CA SER A 57 -4.67 -13.36 -14.69
C SER A 57 -4.62 -12.62 -13.36
N PHE A 58 -5.28 -13.16 -12.34
CA PHE A 58 -5.41 -12.51 -11.04
C PHE A 58 -4.05 -12.07 -10.48
N GLY A 59 -3.06 -12.98 -10.51
CA GLY A 59 -1.75 -12.73 -9.91
C GLY A 59 -0.97 -11.62 -10.59
N ARG A 60 -1.09 -11.45 -11.92
CA ARG A 60 -0.48 -10.34 -12.66
C ARG A 60 -1.30 -9.06 -12.60
N LEU A 61 -2.63 -9.18 -12.60
CA LEU A 61 -3.53 -8.04 -12.65
C LEU A 61 -3.73 -7.36 -11.29
N TYR A 62 -3.59 -8.10 -10.18
CA TYR A 62 -3.67 -7.55 -8.82
C TYR A 62 -2.67 -6.42 -8.56
N PRO A 63 -1.35 -6.57 -8.82
CA PRO A 63 -0.39 -5.48 -8.66
C PRO A 63 -0.59 -4.34 -9.67
N VAL A 64 -1.14 -4.62 -10.86
CA VAL A 64 -1.54 -3.58 -11.82
C VAL A 64 -2.67 -2.74 -11.23
N PHE A 65 -3.68 -3.39 -10.64
CA PHE A 65 -4.79 -2.74 -9.96
C PHE A 65 -4.31 -1.84 -8.80
N THR A 66 -3.54 -2.40 -7.86
CA THR A 66 -3.09 -1.66 -6.68
C THR A 66 -2.11 -0.55 -7.05
N GLY A 67 -1.17 -0.81 -7.96
CA GLY A 67 -0.19 0.16 -8.46
C GLY A 67 -0.84 1.33 -9.21
N ALA A 68 -1.83 1.06 -10.06
CA ALA A 68 -2.57 2.11 -10.78
C ALA A 68 -3.30 3.05 -9.82
N LEU A 69 -3.88 2.51 -8.75
CA LEU A 69 -4.56 3.33 -7.74
C LEU A 69 -3.60 4.07 -6.81
N LEU A 70 -2.53 3.42 -6.36
CA LEU A 70 -1.58 4.01 -5.41
C LEU A 70 -0.68 5.05 -6.07
N PHE A 71 0.06 4.65 -7.10
CA PHE A 71 1.06 5.51 -7.76
C PHE A 71 0.41 6.38 -8.84
N GLY A 72 -0.51 5.83 -9.63
CA GLY A 72 -1.15 6.54 -10.74
C GLY A 72 -2.24 7.51 -10.31
N TRP A 73 -3.17 7.09 -9.44
CA TRP A 73 -4.29 7.94 -9.01
C TRP A 73 -3.93 8.77 -7.78
N VAL A 74 -3.74 8.13 -6.62
CA VAL A 74 -3.64 8.84 -5.34
C VAL A 74 -2.37 9.67 -5.27
N THR A 75 -1.22 9.12 -5.65
CA THR A 75 0.06 9.84 -5.56
C THR A 75 0.12 11.04 -6.50
N ILE A 76 -0.20 10.87 -7.80
CA ILE A 76 -0.26 12.01 -8.75
C ILE A 76 -1.34 13.02 -8.34
N GLY A 77 -2.50 12.55 -7.87
CA GLY A 77 -3.57 13.40 -7.38
C GLY A 77 -3.15 14.24 -6.18
N LEU A 78 -2.48 13.64 -5.19
CA LEU A 78 -1.99 14.32 -3.98
C LEU A 78 -0.89 15.33 -4.33
N MET A 79 0.00 15.03 -5.27
CA MET A 79 0.96 16.00 -5.79
C MET A 79 0.26 17.23 -6.39
N GLY A 80 -0.76 17.01 -7.23
CA GLY A 80 -1.57 18.10 -7.79
C GLY A 80 -2.30 18.90 -6.71
N ALA A 81 -2.82 18.23 -5.68
CA ALA A 81 -3.44 18.87 -4.53
C ALA A 81 -2.46 19.75 -3.75
N ILE A 82 -1.25 19.26 -3.48
CA ILE A 82 -0.19 20.02 -2.81
C ILE A 82 0.21 21.23 -3.66
N TYR A 83 0.39 21.08 -4.97
CA TYR A 83 0.72 22.20 -5.87
C TYR A 83 -0.37 23.28 -5.94
N TYR A 84 -1.63 22.90 -5.74
CA TYR A 84 -2.74 23.84 -5.60
C TYR A 84 -2.77 24.52 -4.23
N LEU A 85 -2.62 23.76 -3.15
CA LEU A 85 -2.81 24.25 -1.79
C LEU A 85 -1.61 25.05 -1.29
N LEU A 86 -0.39 24.62 -1.61
CA LEU A 86 0.83 25.21 -1.05
C LEU A 86 0.97 26.71 -1.36
N PRO A 87 0.72 27.22 -2.58
CA PRO A 87 0.77 28.65 -2.83
C PRO A 87 -0.22 29.46 -1.99
N ARG A 88 -1.42 28.91 -1.78
CA ARG A 88 -2.52 29.55 -1.02
C ARG A 88 -2.26 29.53 0.47
N LEU A 89 -1.54 28.54 0.96
CA LEU A 89 -1.17 28.41 2.37
C LEU A 89 0.07 29.21 2.75
N THR A 90 0.94 29.52 1.78
CA THR A 90 2.23 30.18 2.03
C THR A 90 2.26 31.64 1.56
N GLY A 91 1.23 32.09 0.83
CA GLY A 91 1.19 33.42 0.22
C GLY A 91 2.24 33.62 -0.88
N SER A 92 2.86 32.54 -1.35
CA SER A 92 3.97 32.56 -2.31
C SER A 92 3.64 31.73 -3.56
N PRO A 93 4.08 32.11 -4.76
CA PRO A 93 3.82 31.32 -5.96
C PRO A 93 4.54 29.96 -5.90
N LEU A 94 3.99 28.96 -6.60
CA LEU A 94 4.68 27.68 -6.78
C LEU A 94 5.99 27.90 -7.54
N LEU A 95 7.11 27.47 -6.96
CA LEU A 95 8.43 27.60 -7.55
C LEU A 95 8.75 26.38 -8.43
N GLU A 96 9.69 26.55 -9.37
CA GLU A 96 10.22 25.47 -10.22
C GLU A 96 9.15 24.66 -11.01
N VAL A 97 8.13 25.35 -11.53
CA VAL A 97 7.05 24.75 -12.36
C VAL A 97 7.58 23.85 -13.50
N PRO A 98 8.68 24.16 -14.22
CA PRO A 98 9.24 23.24 -15.21
C PRO A 98 9.70 21.90 -14.62
N LEU A 99 10.34 21.91 -13.44
CA LEU A 99 10.73 20.69 -12.74
C LEU A 99 9.48 19.91 -12.31
N ALA A 100 8.45 20.59 -11.80
CA ALA A 100 7.19 19.96 -11.43
C ALA A 100 6.49 19.27 -12.63
N ARG A 101 6.60 19.83 -13.84
CA ARG A 101 6.14 19.19 -15.09
C ARG A 101 6.94 17.95 -15.43
N VAL A 102 8.28 18.02 -15.36
CA VAL A 102 9.16 16.87 -15.59
C VAL A 102 8.89 15.76 -14.57
N SER A 103 8.73 16.11 -13.30
CA SER A 103 8.35 15.17 -12.24
C SER A 103 7.02 14.47 -12.56
N LEU A 104 6.00 15.19 -13.02
CA LEU A 104 4.75 14.56 -13.44
C LEU A 104 4.96 13.56 -14.58
N LEU A 105 5.76 13.92 -15.59
CA LEU A 105 6.05 13.02 -16.71
C LEU A 105 6.79 11.76 -16.24
N LEU A 106 7.77 11.91 -15.35
CA LEU A 106 8.53 10.79 -14.79
C LEU A 106 7.66 9.89 -13.92
N VAL A 107 6.82 10.47 -13.05
CA VAL A 107 5.94 9.69 -12.17
C VAL A 107 4.83 8.99 -12.96
N ALA A 108 4.14 9.71 -13.84
CA ALA A 108 3.07 9.13 -14.66
C ALA A 108 3.61 8.11 -15.68
N GLY A 109 4.71 8.46 -16.36
CA GLY A 109 5.37 7.58 -17.34
C GLY A 109 5.98 6.35 -16.69
N GLY A 110 6.73 6.53 -15.58
CA GLY A 110 7.30 5.44 -14.80
C GLY A 110 6.23 4.49 -14.27
N THR A 111 5.13 5.03 -13.72
CA THR A 111 3.98 4.22 -13.29
C THR A 111 3.38 3.43 -14.45
N LEU A 112 3.07 4.08 -15.58
CA LEU A 112 2.47 3.39 -16.73
C LEU A 112 3.38 2.27 -17.27
N VAL A 113 4.68 2.57 -17.41
CA VAL A 113 5.68 1.60 -17.86
C VAL A 113 5.81 0.44 -16.89
N GLY A 114 5.82 0.71 -15.58
CA GLY A 114 5.84 -0.32 -14.54
C GLY A 114 4.60 -1.22 -14.59
N LEU A 115 3.40 -0.64 -14.71
CA LEU A 115 2.15 -1.39 -14.82
C LEU A 115 2.12 -2.30 -16.06
N VAL A 116 2.57 -1.81 -17.21
CA VAL A 116 2.66 -2.61 -18.44
C VAL A 116 3.69 -3.73 -18.29
N ALA A 117 4.82 -3.46 -17.64
CA ALA A 117 5.85 -4.46 -17.41
C ALA A 117 5.37 -5.59 -16.50
N VAL A 118 4.72 -5.25 -15.37
CA VAL A 118 4.17 -6.23 -14.43
C VAL A 118 3.04 -7.05 -15.07
N ALA A 119 2.15 -6.43 -15.84
CA ALA A 119 1.17 -7.18 -16.64
C ALA A 119 1.87 -8.17 -17.61
N GLY A 120 3.00 -7.77 -18.19
CA GLY A 120 3.84 -8.62 -19.02
C GLY A 120 4.59 -9.73 -18.28
N GLY A 121 4.59 -9.76 -16.95
CA GLY A 121 5.31 -10.74 -16.12
C GLY A 121 6.65 -10.24 -15.58
N ALA A 122 7.08 -9.03 -15.93
CA ALA A 122 8.28 -8.43 -15.37
C ALA A 122 7.98 -7.85 -13.97
N ASN A 123 8.18 -8.67 -12.94
CA ASN A 123 7.88 -8.38 -11.54
C ASN A 123 9.14 -8.61 -10.68
N GLN A 124 9.40 -7.73 -9.71
CA GLN A 124 10.52 -7.88 -8.77
C GLN A 124 10.23 -8.83 -7.59
N GLY A 125 8.99 -9.29 -7.43
CA GLY A 125 8.58 -10.16 -6.31
C GLY A 125 8.49 -9.44 -4.96
N LEU A 126 8.61 -8.11 -4.95
CA LEU A 126 8.47 -7.25 -3.77
C LEU A 126 7.06 -6.65 -3.75
N PRO A 127 6.16 -7.09 -2.84
CA PRO A 127 4.80 -6.56 -2.81
C PRO A 127 4.76 -5.04 -2.60
N THR A 128 3.88 -4.35 -3.31
CA THR A 128 3.79 -2.88 -3.41
C THR A 128 4.93 -2.20 -4.19
N PHE A 129 6.03 -2.91 -4.48
CA PHE A 129 7.21 -2.43 -5.21
C PHE A 129 7.55 -3.35 -6.40
N GLU A 130 6.52 -3.76 -7.14
CA GLU A 130 6.62 -4.77 -8.19
C GLU A 130 7.34 -4.31 -9.46
N PHE A 131 7.37 -3.00 -9.70
CA PHE A 131 7.84 -2.43 -10.96
C PHE A 131 9.32 -2.75 -11.18
N PRO A 132 9.75 -3.08 -12.40
CA PRO A 132 11.17 -3.26 -12.66
C PRO A 132 11.99 -2.01 -12.36
N PHE A 133 13.26 -2.20 -12.01
CA PHE A 133 14.19 -1.14 -11.60
C PHE A 133 14.20 0.10 -12.51
N TYR A 134 14.05 -0.03 -13.84
CA TYR A 134 14.01 1.12 -14.74
C TYR A 134 12.78 2.03 -14.54
N ALA A 135 11.63 1.45 -14.19
CA ALA A 135 10.43 2.20 -13.84
C ALA A 135 10.57 2.82 -12.45
N ASP A 136 11.19 2.09 -11.50
CA ASP A 136 11.51 2.61 -10.17
C ASP A 136 12.43 3.83 -10.23
N MET A 137 13.47 3.82 -11.08
CA MET A 137 14.36 4.97 -11.23
C MET A 137 13.62 6.20 -11.74
N ALA A 138 12.69 6.04 -12.68
CA ALA A 138 11.85 7.16 -13.11
C ALA A 138 11.01 7.71 -11.94
N LEU A 139 10.43 6.83 -11.11
CA LEU A 139 9.65 7.22 -9.95
C LEU A 139 10.49 7.90 -8.87
N ILE A 140 11.66 7.37 -8.54
CA ILE A 140 12.60 7.95 -7.57
C ILE A 140 13.02 9.36 -8.00
N VAL A 141 13.45 9.53 -9.26
CA VAL A 141 13.85 10.85 -9.77
C VAL A 141 12.64 11.80 -9.83
N GLY A 142 11.47 11.30 -10.22
CA GLY A 142 10.23 12.04 -10.22
C GLY A 142 9.87 12.57 -8.83
N TYR A 143 9.84 11.70 -7.83
CA TYR A 143 9.57 12.00 -6.43
C TYR A 143 10.60 12.96 -5.84
N ALA A 144 11.90 12.78 -6.13
CA ALA A 144 12.94 13.73 -5.71
C ALA A 144 12.69 15.13 -6.25
N GLY A 145 12.26 15.24 -7.52
CA GLY A 145 11.85 16.51 -8.10
C GLY A 145 10.63 17.13 -7.41
N VAL A 146 9.61 16.33 -7.07
CA VAL A 146 8.44 16.79 -6.29
C VAL A 146 8.86 17.30 -4.91
N THR A 147 9.65 16.51 -4.18
CA THR A 147 10.14 16.86 -2.84
C THR A 147 10.90 18.19 -2.86
N ARG A 148 11.72 18.41 -3.89
CA ARG A 148 12.43 19.68 -4.11
C ARG A 148 11.45 20.84 -4.38
N VAL A 149 10.52 20.67 -5.33
CA VAL A 149 9.52 21.70 -5.68
C VAL A 149 8.72 22.12 -4.46
N VAL A 150 8.20 21.16 -3.71
CA VAL A 150 7.37 21.39 -2.52
C VAL A 150 8.20 22.04 -1.41
N SER A 151 9.38 21.50 -1.09
CA SER A 151 10.22 22.06 -0.01
C SER A 151 10.65 23.48 -0.32
N LYS A 152 11.14 23.75 -1.54
CA LYS A 152 11.59 25.08 -1.96
C LYS A 152 10.45 26.09 -1.95
N SER A 153 9.29 25.71 -2.49
CA SER A 153 8.10 26.58 -2.49
C SER A 153 7.61 26.87 -1.06
N ALA A 154 7.63 25.87 -0.17
CA ALA A 154 7.25 26.04 1.23
C ALA A 154 8.19 27.01 1.96
N THR A 155 9.52 26.89 1.76
CA THR A 155 10.50 27.79 2.39
C THR A 155 10.44 29.23 1.89
N ALA A 156 9.81 29.47 0.73
CA ALA A 156 9.62 30.81 0.17
C ALA A 156 8.34 31.51 0.70
N HIS A 157 7.76 31.01 1.80
CA HIS A 157 6.55 31.55 2.39
C HIS A 157 6.68 33.04 2.73
N ARG A 158 5.60 33.78 2.48
CA ARG A 158 5.46 35.20 2.83
C ARG A 158 4.62 35.40 4.07
N GLU A 159 3.76 34.44 4.38
CA GLU A 159 2.99 34.45 5.62
C GLU A 159 3.94 34.26 6.81
N PRO A 160 3.79 35.05 7.89
CA PRO A 160 4.65 34.95 9.06
C PRO A 160 4.51 33.60 9.78
N GLN A 161 3.35 32.94 9.63
CA GLN A 161 3.09 31.60 10.15
C GLN A 161 2.64 30.66 9.03
N VAL A 162 3.16 29.44 9.05
CA VAL A 162 2.76 28.39 8.11
C VAL A 162 1.65 27.54 8.73
N TYR A 163 0.53 27.47 8.02
CA TYR A 163 -0.62 26.67 8.43
C TYR A 163 -0.25 25.18 8.58
N ILE A 164 -0.91 24.47 9.49
CA ILE A 164 -0.56 23.08 9.82
C ILE A 164 -0.57 22.14 8.59
N SER A 165 -1.45 22.37 7.61
CA SER A 165 -1.46 21.60 6.35
C SER A 165 -0.11 21.62 5.61
N VAL A 166 0.65 22.72 5.69
CA VAL A 166 1.99 22.82 5.09
C VAL A 166 2.94 21.80 5.71
N TRP A 167 2.81 21.53 7.02
CA TRP A 167 3.67 20.56 7.72
C TRP A 167 3.40 19.15 7.20
N PHE A 168 2.12 18.77 7.08
CA PHE A 168 1.71 17.51 6.49
C PHE A 168 2.21 17.36 5.05
N PHE A 169 2.12 18.41 4.22
CA PHE A 169 2.56 18.35 2.83
C PHE A 169 4.08 18.26 2.68
N VAL A 170 4.84 19.04 3.44
CA VAL A 170 6.31 18.98 3.40
C VAL A 170 6.81 17.64 3.94
N ALA A 171 6.28 17.18 5.07
CA ALA A 171 6.73 15.92 5.67
C ALA A 171 6.41 14.72 4.77
N SER A 172 5.19 14.65 4.25
CA SER A 172 4.73 13.52 3.44
C SER A 172 5.54 13.31 2.16
N VAL A 173 5.96 14.37 1.44
CA VAL A 173 6.79 14.19 0.23
C VAL A 173 8.20 13.67 0.54
N TRP A 174 8.75 13.99 1.72
CA TRP A 174 10.01 13.41 2.18
C TRP A 174 9.85 11.94 2.55
N TRP A 175 8.77 11.60 3.24
CA TRP A 175 8.45 10.21 3.58
C TRP A 175 8.15 9.37 2.34
N LEU A 176 7.43 9.91 1.34
CA LEU A 176 7.24 9.25 0.04
C LEU A 176 8.58 8.89 -0.60
N LEU A 177 9.47 9.88 -0.75
CA LEU A 177 10.76 9.66 -1.40
C LEU A 177 11.59 8.61 -0.65
N PHE A 178 11.70 8.74 0.67
CA PHE A 178 12.48 7.83 1.49
C PHE A 178 11.91 6.41 1.46
N SER A 179 10.62 6.25 1.72
CA SER A 179 9.96 4.95 1.72
C SER A 179 10.06 4.28 0.36
N TYR A 180 9.91 5.04 -0.74
CA TYR A 180 10.04 4.45 -2.06
C TYR A 180 11.46 3.94 -2.34
N ILE A 181 12.50 4.71 -1.99
CA ILE A 181 13.90 4.29 -2.14
C ILE A 181 14.20 3.03 -1.31
N VAL A 182 13.70 2.96 -0.08
CA VAL A 182 13.93 1.80 0.79
C VAL A 182 13.22 0.55 0.26
N GLY A 183 11.99 0.68 -0.24
CA GLY A 183 11.19 -0.47 -0.66
C GLY A 183 11.47 -1.00 -2.06
N SER A 184 11.90 -0.15 -2.99
CA SER A 184 12.13 -0.50 -4.41
C SER A 184 13.53 -1.04 -4.71
N VAL A 185 14.47 -0.95 -3.77
CA VAL A 185 15.84 -1.40 -3.96
C VAL A 185 16.12 -2.54 -2.98
N ALA A 186 16.69 -3.64 -3.48
CA ALA A 186 17.08 -4.79 -2.68
C ALA A 186 18.38 -4.51 -1.90
N TRP A 187 18.31 -3.64 -0.88
CA TRP A 187 19.44 -3.26 -0.03
C TRP A 187 20.01 -4.41 0.81
N PHE A 188 19.17 -5.40 1.09
CA PHE A 188 19.42 -6.52 1.99
C PHE A 188 18.99 -7.83 1.31
N LYS A 189 19.18 -8.96 1.99
CA LYS A 189 18.64 -10.28 1.60
C LYS A 189 17.74 -10.83 2.72
N GLY A 190 17.02 -11.91 2.43
CA GLY A 190 16.20 -12.67 3.36
C GLY A 190 15.21 -11.86 4.17
N ALA A 191 15.14 -12.16 5.47
CA ALA A 191 14.21 -11.49 6.38
C ALA A 191 14.44 -9.97 6.46
N ASP A 192 15.67 -9.49 6.34
CA ASP A 192 15.98 -8.06 6.41
C ASP A 192 15.44 -7.27 5.22
N LEU A 193 15.50 -7.87 4.04
CA LEU A 193 14.88 -7.30 2.85
C LEU A 193 13.35 -7.20 3.04
N GLU A 194 12.72 -8.25 3.57
CA GLU A 194 11.29 -8.22 3.86
C GLU A 194 10.96 -7.16 4.93
N VAL A 195 11.75 -7.05 5.99
CA VAL A 195 11.56 -6.03 7.04
C VAL A 195 11.67 -4.62 6.44
N ALA A 196 12.65 -4.37 5.57
CA ALA A 196 12.79 -3.12 4.83
C ALA A 196 11.59 -2.84 3.92
N ASN A 197 11.12 -3.86 3.18
CA ASN A 197 9.96 -3.78 2.30
C ASN A 197 8.68 -3.42 3.07
N ARG A 198 8.40 -4.08 4.20
CA ARG A 198 7.20 -3.78 5.03
C ARG A 198 7.29 -2.43 5.73
N PHE A 199 8.48 -2.03 6.15
CA PHE A 199 8.71 -0.68 6.65
C PHE A 199 8.37 0.38 5.57
N ALA A 200 8.85 0.17 4.35
CA ALA A 200 8.61 1.05 3.21
C ALA A 200 7.13 1.09 2.78
N GLU A 201 6.46 -0.07 2.68
CA GLU A 201 5.04 -0.19 2.38
C GLU A 201 4.19 0.58 3.40
N ASN A 202 4.48 0.37 4.70
CA ASN A 202 3.83 1.10 5.78
C ASN A 202 4.06 2.62 5.65
N GLY A 203 5.26 3.04 5.26
CA GLY A 203 5.57 4.44 4.99
C GLY A 203 4.75 5.03 3.84
N LEU A 204 4.51 4.28 2.76
CA LEU A 204 3.65 4.74 1.66
C LEU A 204 2.20 4.97 2.10
N PHE A 205 1.64 4.08 2.91
CA PHE A 205 0.25 4.24 3.37
C PHE A 205 0.12 5.26 4.51
N LEU A 206 0.89 5.07 5.57
CA LEU A 206 0.73 5.81 6.82
C LEU A 206 1.55 7.11 6.87
N LEU A 207 2.65 7.23 6.13
CA LEU A 207 3.44 8.48 6.12
C LEU A 207 3.20 9.30 4.85
N TRP A 208 2.91 8.70 3.70
CA TRP A 208 2.57 9.44 2.49
C TRP A 208 1.06 9.70 2.34
N VAL A 209 0.27 8.65 2.04
CA VAL A 209 -1.14 8.82 1.63
C VAL A 209 -1.99 9.43 2.74
N VAL A 210 -1.94 8.85 3.95
CA VAL A 210 -2.78 9.29 5.06
C VAL A 210 -2.44 10.75 5.49
N PRO A 211 -1.17 11.13 5.72
CA PRO A 211 -0.82 12.48 6.14
C PRO A 211 -1.12 13.53 5.07
N ALA A 212 -0.82 13.27 3.80
CA ALA A 212 -1.15 14.19 2.73
C ALA A 212 -2.68 14.40 2.61
N GLY A 213 -3.46 13.32 2.72
CA GLY A 213 -4.92 13.40 2.79
C GLY A 213 -5.43 14.20 3.99
N VAL A 214 -4.89 13.95 5.19
CA VAL A 214 -5.20 14.71 6.41
C VAL A 214 -4.82 16.19 6.26
N GLY A 215 -3.71 16.51 5.61
CA GLY A 215 -3.31 17.88 5.28
C GLY A 215 -4.34 18.61 4.43
N ILE A 216 -4.96 17.92 3.46
CA ILE A 216 -6.09 18.45 2.68
C ILE A 216 -7.30 18.70 3.59
N LEU A 217 -7.62 17.79 4.52
CA LEU A 217 -8.75 17.94 5.44
C LEU A 217 -8.60 19.12 6.40
N PHE A 218 -7.39 19.33 6.95
CA PHE A 218 -7.08 20.50 7.78
C PHE A 218 -7.32 21.81 7.06
N TYR A 219 -7.14 21.86 5.75
CA TYR A 219 -7.46 23.04 4.96
C TYR A 219 -8.95 23.13 4.63
N LEU A 220 -9.53 22.05 4.10
CA LEU A 220 -10.87 22.07 3.52
C LEU A 220 -11.97 22.18 4.56
N ILE A 221 -11.89 21.44 5.67
CA ILE A 221 -13.00 21.38 6.64
C ILE A 221 -13.26 22.77 7.25
N PRO A 222 -12.29 23.47 7.84
CA PRO A 222 -12.52 24.82 8.38
C PRO A 222 -12.98 25.80 7.30
N ARG A 223 -12.34 25.77 6.11
CA ARG A 223 -12.68 26.64 4.98
C ARG A 223 -14.12 26.47 4.52
N LEU A 224 -14.58 25.23 4.36
CA LEU A 224 -15.94 24.92 3.90
C LEU A 224 -16.99 25.20 4.99
N SER A 225 -16.62 25.11 6.26
CA SER A 225 -17.46 25.47 7.39
C SER A 225 -17.54 26.97 7.64
N GLY A 226 -16.60 27.77 7.10
CA GLY A 226 -16.48 29.19 7.42
C GLY A 226 -16.12 29.47 8.88
N ALA A 227 -15.57 28.46 9.57
CA ALA A 227 -15.19 28.50 10.98
C ALA A 227 -13.66 28.42 11.13
N PRO A 228 -13.08 29.04 12.17
CA PRO A 228 -11.67 28.89 12.44
C PRO A 228 -11.34 27.44 12.86
N LEU A 229 -10.07 27.05 12.69
CA LEU A 229 -9.56 25.81 13.24
C LEU A 229 -9.71 25.81 14.77
N TYR A 230 -10.21 24.71 15.34
CA TYR A 230 -10.50 24.61 16.77
C TYR A 230 -9.28 24.83 17.66
N SER A 231 -8.16 24.14 17.38
CA SER A 231 -6.93 24.30 18.18
C SER A 231 -5.66 24.06 17.40
N SER A 232 -4.84 25.09 17.25
CA SER A 232 -3.51 24.98 16.62
C SER A 232 -2.57 24.09 17.43
N ARG A 233 -2.58 24.19 18.77
CA ARG A 233 -1.78 23.33 19.65
C ARG A 233 -2.13 21.85 19.50
N LEU A 234 -3.42 21.54 19.44
CA LEU A 234 -3.88 20.15 19.25
C LEU A 234 -3.49 19.63 17.86
N ALA A 235 -3.47 20.49 16.84
CA ALA A 235 -3.01 20.13 15.50
C ALA A 235 -1.51 19.78 15.49
N VAL A 236 -0.69 20.55 16.21
CA VAL A 236 0.75 20.29 16.39
C VAL A 236 0.99 18.98 17.12
N VAL A 237 0.26 18.71 18.22
CA VAL A 237 0.33 17.43 18.95
C VAL A 237 -0.07 16.28 18.03
N GLY A 238 -1.17 16.44 17.29
CA GLY A 238 -1.65 15.45 16.33
C GLY A 238 -0.60 15.13 15.25
N PHE A 239 0.04 16.15 14.67
CA PHE A 239 1.10 15.98 13.68
C PHE A 239 2.32 15.22 14.23
N TRP A 240 2.90 15.67 15.34
CA TRP A 240 4.12 15.04 15.88
C TRP A 240 3.87 13.66 16.45
N ALA A 241 2.73 13.45 17.11
CA ALA A 241 2.37 12.13 17.60
C ALA A 241 2.13 11.17 16.43
N MET A 242 1.61 11.64 15.30
CA MET A 242 1.42 10.82 14.08
C MET A 242 2.77 10.47 13.47
N ALA A 243 3.61 11.47 13.22
CA ALA A 243 4.97 11.28 12.67
C ALA A 243 5.76 10.26 13.51
N GLY A 244 5.73 10.42 14.83
CA GLY A 244 6.46 9.58 15.77
C GLY A 244 5.87 8.20 16.04
N SER A 245 4.61 7.93 15.67
CA SER A 245 4.00 6.60 15.88
C SER A 245 3.87 5.80 14.60
N PHE A 246 3.42 6.43 13.52
CA PHE A 246 3.07 5.73 12.28
C PHE A 246 4.29 5.09 11.60
N ALA A 247 5.50 5.63 11.79
CA ALA A 247 6.71 5.08 11.17
C ALA A 247 7.14 3.72 11.73
N TRP A 248 6.74 3.35 12.95
CA TRP A 248 7.20 2.12 13.62
C TRP A 248 6.23 0.95 13.52
N VAL A 249 5.05 1.15 12.94
CA VAL A 249 4.00 0.12 12.97
C VAL A 249 4.12 -0.85 11.80
N GLY A 250 5.09 -0.71 10.89
CA GLY A 250 5.24 -1.62 9.75
C GLY A 250 5.54 -3.08 10.12
N SER A 251 6.11 -3.32 11.30
CA SER A 251 6.50 -4.67 11.75
C SER A 251 5.32 -5.56 12.18
N HIS A 252 4.06 -5.08 12.15
CA HIS A 252 2.88 -5.93 12.37
C HIS A 252 2.80 -7.12 11.41
N ASN A 253 3.40 -7.00 10.22
CA ASN A 253 3.51 -8.06 9.22
C ASN A 253 4.34 -9.27 9.68
N PHE A 254 5.17 -9.11 10.71
CA PHE A 254 6.04 -10.18 11.22
C PHE A 254 5.60 -10.73 12.57
N THR A 255 4.36 -10.46 13.01
CA THR A 255 3.86 -11.01 14.26
C THR A 255 3.80 -12.54 14.16
N PHE A 256 4.55 -13.24 15.02
CA PHE A 256 4.87 -14.67 15.03
C PHE A 256 5.65 -15.16 13.80
N GLY A 257 6.30 -14.24 13.07
CA GLY A 257 7.08 -14.54 11.87
C GLY A 257 8.58 -14.70 12.13
N PRO A 258 9.38 -14.78 11.04
CA PRO A 258 10.82 -15.00 11.12
C PRO A 258 11.63 -13.73 11.50
N ALA A 259 10.99 -12.61 11.80
CA ALA A 259 11.68 -11.41 12.25
C ALA A 259 11.92 -11.44 13.76
N ALA A 260 12.82 -10.58 14.25
CA ALA A 260 13.15 -10.56 15.67
C ALA A 260 11.95 -10.20 16.58
N ASP A 261 11.76 -10.94 17.67
CA ASP A 261 10.64 -10.79 18.62
C ASP A 261 10.47 -9.37 19.18
N TRP A 262 11.57 -8.62 19.33
CA TRP A 262 11.52 -7.26 19.85
C TRP A 262 10.90 -6.26 18.85
N LEU A 263 10.94 -6.54 17.54
CA LEU A 263 10.26 -5.73 16.52
C LEU A 263 8.74 -5.80 16.70
N GLU A 264 8.21 -6.94 17.16
CA GLU A 264 6.79 -7.06 17.52
C GLU A 264 6.44 -6.22 18.74
N THR A 265 7.34 -6.13 19.72
CA THR A 265 7.11 -5.32 20.92
C THR A 265 7.06 -3.84 20.57
N ILE A 266 7.99 -3.38 19.73
CA ILE A 266 7.98 -2.02 19.17
C ILE A 266 6.66 -1.77 18.44
N ASN A 267 6.25 -2.70 17.58
CA ASN A 267 5.00 -2.60 16.85
C ASN A 267 3.80 -2.36 17.77
N VAL A 268 3.63 -3.19 18.82
CA VAL A 268 2.52 -3.10 19.76
C VAL A 268 2.52 -1.74 20.48
N VAL A 269 3.68 -1.29 20.94
CA VAL A 269 3.80 -0.02 21.68
C VAL A 269 3.39 1.17 20.79
N PHE A 270 3.92 1.24 19.57
CA PHE A 270 3.58 2.33 18.65
C PHE A 270 2.18 2.19 18.06
N ALA A 271 1.65 0.97 17.96
CA ALA A 271 0.25 0.72 17.64
C ALA A 271 -0.71 1.24 18.71
N ILE A 272 -0.33 1.23 19.99
CA ILE A 272 -1.12 1.89 21.04
C ILE A 272 -0.95 3.41 20.93
N ALA A 273 0.29 3.89 20.72
CA ALA A 273 0.60 5.31 20.63
C ALA A 273 -0.14 6.02 19.48
N LEU A 274 -0.41 5.34 18.37
CA LEU A 274 -1.13 5.89 17.21
C LEU A 274 -2.57 6.35 17.54
N LEU A 275 -3.16 5.88 18.65
CA LEU A 275 -4.47 6.36 19.10
C LEU A 275 -4.44 7.86 19.42
N VAL A 276 -3.34 8.36 19.98
CA VAL A 276 -3.17 9.77 20.35
C VAL A 276 -3.34 10.71 19.15
N PRO A 277 -2.57 10.56 18.05
CA PRO A 277 -2.74 11.44 16.89
C PRO A 277 -4.10 11.28 16.21
N ILE A 278 -4.65 10.07 16.16
CA ILE A 278 -5.99 9.86 15.57
C ILE A 278 -7.04 10.64 16.34
N MET A 279 -7.09 10.49 17.67
CA MET A 279 -8.02 11.23 18.51
C MET A 279 -7.79 12.74 18.42
N ALA A 280 -6.53 13.19 18.44
CA ALA A 280 -6.20 14.62 18.37
C ALA A 280 -6.66 15.25 17.05
N ILE A 281 -6.34 14.63 15.91
CA ILE A 281 -6.71 15.15 14.59
C ILE A 281 -8.22 15.11 14.37
N VAL A 282 -8.87 14.00 14.74
CA VAL A 282 -10.32 13.84 14.57
C VAL A 282 -11.09 14.81 15.44
N ALA A 283 -10.73 14.93 16.72
CA ALA A 283 -11.36 15.90 17.62
C ALA A 283 -11.18 17.33 17.09
N ASN A 284 -9.97 17.68 16.65
CA ASN A 284 -9.69 19.02 16.12
C ASN A 284 -10.55 19.34 14.89
N LEU A 285 -10.59 18.43 13.92
CA LEU A 285 -11.36 18.64 12.68
C LEU A 285 -12.86 18.65 12.92
N LEU A 286 -13.40 17.74 13.75
CA LEU A 286 -14.84 17.70 14.05
C LEU A 286 -15.30 18.92 14.84
N LEU A 287 -14.51 19.40 15.79
CA LEU A 287 -14.82 20.60 16.59
C LEU A 287 -14.63 21.90 15.78
N SER A 288 -13.94 21.85 14.65
CA SER A 288 -13.81 22.98 13.72
C SER A 288 -15.01 23.15 12.78
N ILE A 289 -16.01 22.25 12.86
CA ILE A 289 -17.17 22.27 11.98
C ILE A 289 -18.31 23.08 12.59
N ASP A 290 -18.70 24.17 11.90
CA ASP A 290 -20.05 24.70 12.05
C ASP A 290 -21.03 23.83 11.25
N TRP A 291 -21.76 22.96 11.94
CA TRP A 291 -22.71 22.02 11.34
C TRP A 291 -23.87 22.70 10.61
N ARG A 292 -24.20 23.96 10.96
CA ARG A 292 -25.28 24.70 10.29
C ARG A 292 -24.82 25.18 8.91
N ALA A 293 -23.57 25.62 8.80
CA ALA A 293 -22.95 26.07 7.55
C ALA A 293 -22.45 24.89 6.68
N ALA A 294 -21.98 23.82 7.32
CA ALA A 294 -21.41 22.65 6.66
C ALA A 294 -22.47 21.66 6.09
N ALA A 295 -23.73 21.78 6.51
CA ALA A 295 -24.80 20.89 6.09
C ALA A 295 -25.15 21.05 4.60
N GLY A 296 -24.61 20.15 3.77
CA GLY A 296 -25.15 19.89 2.43
C GLY A 296 -24.18 20.07 1.26
N SER A 297 -22.98 20.61 1.47
CA SER A 297 -22.01 20.73 0.36
C SER A 297 -21.42 19.36 0.00
N ALA A 298 -21.28 19.08 -1.29
CA ALA A 298 -20.68 17.82 -1.75
C ALA A 298 -19.22 17.64 -1.29
N PRO A 299 -18.34 18.66 -1.36
CA PRO A 299 -16.97 18.55 -0.85
C PRO A 299 -16.91 18.18 0.64
N MET A 300 -17.78 18.76 1.48
CA MET A 300 -17.83 18.44 2.91
C MET A 300 -18.19 16.97 3.15
N ARG A 301 -19.11 16.38 2.37
CA ARG A 301 -19.46 14.95 2.50
C ARG A 301 -18.26 14.04 2.22
N TYR A 302 -17.49 14.34 1.19
CA TYR A 302 -16.25 13.60 0.91
C TYR A 302 -15.21 13.80 2.02
N ALA A 303 -15.05 15.03 2.52
CA ALA A 303 -14.11 15.34 3.60
C ALA A 303 -14.45 14.60 4.89
N LEU A 304 -15.73 14.55 5.27
CA LEU A 304 -16.21 13.80 6.42
C LEU A 304 -16.08 12.30 6.24
N ALA A 305 -16.33 11.79 5.03
CA ALA A 305 -16.10 10.38 4.73
C ALA A 305 -14.61 10.05 4.85
N ALA A 306 -13.70 10.85 4.27
CA ALA A 306 -12.25 10.67 4.44
C ALA A 306 -11.83 10.69 5.91
N LEU A 307 -12.39 11.60 6.72
CA LEU A 307 -12.13 11.67 8.16
C LEU A 307 -12.63 10.42 8.91
N ALA A 308 -13.77 9.86 8.50
CA ALA A 308 -14.26 8.59 9.05
C ALA A 308 -13.34 7.42 8.66
N PHE A 309 -12.82 7.36 7.44
CA PHE A 309 -11.83 6.32 7.09
C PHE A 309 -10.50 6.51 7.83
N PHE A 310 -10.11 7.75 8.12
CA PHE A 310 -8.95 8.03 8.94
C PHE A 310 -9.09 7.47 10.36
N THR A 311 -10.28 7.49 10.97
CA THR A 311 -10.49 6.84 12.27
C THR A 311 -10.39 5.31 12.17
N LEU A 312 -10.80 4.72 11.04
CA LEU A 312 -10.69 3.27 10.82
C LEU A 312 -9.24 2.77 10.70
N VAL A 313 -8.28 3.65 10.37
CA VAL A 313 -6.84 3.31 10.42
C VAL A 313 -6.46 2.76 11.79
N ALA A 314 -7.03 3.31 12.88
CA ALA A 314 -6.74 2.84 14.23
C ALA A 314 -7.17 1.38 14.43
N VAL A 315 -8.41 1.08 14.03
CA VAL A 315 -9.01 -0.26 14.17
C VAL A 315 -8.22 -1.26 13.35
N GLN A 316 -7.91 -0.91 12.09
CA GLN A 316 -7.17 -1.77 11.17
C GLN A 316 -5.80 -2.13 11.74
N ILE A 317 -5.04 -1.12 12.17
CA ILE A 317 -3.65 -1.30 12.60
C ILE A 317 -3.58 -1.97 13.98
N LEU A 318 -4.45 -1.61 14.93
CA LEU A 318 -4.49 -2.28 16.24
C LEU A 318 -4.81 -3.76 16.14
N ALA A 319 -5.76 -4.14 15.28
CA ALA A 319 -6.12 -5.53 15.06
C ALA A 319 -4.96 -6.36 14.49
N LEU A 320 -4.19 -5.79 13.55
CA LEU A 320 -3.00 -6.43 13.00
C LEU A 320 -1.82 -6.43 13.97
N ALA A 321 -1.69 -5.41 14.81
CA ALA A 321 -0.52 -5.24 15.66
C ALA A 321 -0.53 -6.07 16.93
N PHE A 322 -1.69 -6.28 17.56
CA PHE A 322 -1.76 -7.03 18.80
C PHE A 322 -1.62 -8.53 18.53
N ARG A 323 -0.65 -9.18 19.21
CA ARG A 323 -0.41 -10.63 19.12
C ARG A 323 -1.69 -11.45 19.16
N ALA A 324 -2.55 -11.19 20.15
CA ALA A 324 -3.79 -11.95 20.35
C ALA A 324 -4.74 -11.85 19.14
N SER A 325 -4.96 -10.66 18.58
CA SER A 325 -5.84 -10.49 17.42
C SER A 325 -5.15 -10.90 16.11
N SER A 326 -3.84 -10.69 15.98
CA SER A 326 -3.06 -11.07 14.80
C SER A 326 -3.11 -12.57 14.51
N THR A 327 -3.23 -13.42 15.54
CA THR A 327 -3.45 -14.87 15.32
C THR A 327 -4.71 -15.18 14.52
N VAL A 328 -5.70 -14.28 14.57
CA VAL A 328 -6.98 -14.41 13.85
C VAL A 328 -6.94 -13.61 12.54
N VAL A 329 -6.49 -12.35 12.54
CA VAL A 329 -6.69 -11.47 11.39
C VAL A 329 -5.54 -11.47 10.38
N ALA A 330 -4.30 -11.70 10.79
CA ALA A 330 -3.16 -11.67 9.86
C ALA A 330 -3.19 -12.86 8.90
N PHE A 331 -2.68 -12.65 7.68
CA PHE A 331 -2.80 -13.56 6.52
C PHE A 331 -4.23 -13.81 6.01
N THR A 332 -5.25 -13.20 6.60
CA THR A 332 -6.63 -13.27 6.08
C THR A 332 -6.98 -12.02 5.26
N SER A 333 -8.16 -12.04 4.64
CA SER A 333 -8.69 -10.87 3.92
C SER A 333 -8.84 -9.58 4.75
N TRP A 334 -8.77 -9.66 6.09
CA TRP A 334 -8.66 -8.47 6.94
C TRP A 334 -7.49 -7.57 6.54
N THR A 335 -6.35 -8.17 6.19
CA THR A 335 -5.12 -7.45 5.83
C THR A 335 -5.32 -6.56 4.60
N GLU A 336 -6.15 -6.98 3.65
CA GLU A 336 -6.44 -6.21 2.43
C GLU A 336 -7.21 -4.91 2.70
N ALA A 337 -7.96 -4.85 3.81
CA ALA A 337 -8.68 -3.64 4.19
C ALA A 337 -7.73 -2.46 4.46
N THR A 338 -6.45 -2.71 4.78
CA THR A 338 -5.43 -1.65 4.93
C THR A 338 -5.33 -0.78 3.68
N PHE A 339 -5.23 -1.40 2.50
CA PHE A 339 -5.16 -0.69 1.22
C PHE A 339 -6.45 0.09 0.95
N VAL A 340 -7.61 -0.54 1.16
CA VAL A 340 -8.92 0.10 0.95
C VAL A 340 -9.09 1.32 1.86
N ILE A 341 -8.73 1.20 3.15
CA ILE A 341 -8.87 2.27 4.13
C ILE A 341 -7.94 3.44 3.81
N ALA A 342 -6.66 3.18 3.53
CA ALA A 342 -5.69 4.22 3.27
C ALA A 342 -5.88 4.87 1.90
N VAL A 343 -5.90 4.06 0.82
CA VAL A 343 -5.87 4.54 -0.57
C VAL A 343 -7.24 4.97 -1.06
N LEU A 344 -8.26 4.12 -0.92
CA LEU A 344 -9.63 4.44 -1.38
C LEU A 344 -10.43 5.26 -0.35
N GLY A 345 -10.16 5.08 0.93
CA GLY A 345 -10.76 5.84 2.01
C GLY A 345 -10.13 7.22 2.18
N VAL A 346 -8.99 7.30 2.88
CA VAL A 346 -8.38 8.59 3.23
C VAL A 346 -7.88 9.34 1.99
N GLY A 347 -7.04 8.72 1.18
CA GLY A 347 -6.41 9.36 0.01
C GLY A 347 -7.43 9.78 -1.05
N THR A 348 -8.20 8.83 -1.58
CA THR A 348 -9.16 9.10 -2.65
C THR A 348 -10.29 10.04 -2.22
N LEU A 349 -10.88 9.87 -1.02
CA LEU A 349 -11.99 10.73 -0.62
C LEU A 349 -11.53 12.15 -0.26
N SER A 350 -10.33 12.33 0.32
CA SER A 350 -9.77 13.68 0.54
C SER A 350 -9.46 14.38 -0.80
N LEU A 351 -8.92 13.66 -1.78
CA LEU A 351 -8.71 14.16 -3.14
C LEU A 351 -10.03 14.53 -3.82
N LEU A 352 -11.05 13.67 -3.74
CA LEU A 352 -12.35 13.95 -4.32
C LEU A 352 -13.05 15.11 -3.60
N ALA A 353 -12.84 15.31 -2.29
CA ALA A 353 -13.29 16.51 -1.59
C ALA A 353 -12.71 17.77 -2.22
N LEU A 354 -11.39 17.80 -2.43
CA LEU A 354 -10.71 18.92 -3.06
C LEU A 354 -11.16 19.12 -4.50
N VAL A 355 -11.04 18.10 -5.36
CA VAL A 355 -11.38 18.19 -6.78
C VAL A 355 -12.84 18.61 -6.98
N THR A 356 -13.76 18.08 -6.17
CA THR A 356 -15.19 18.47 -6.22
C THR A 356 -15.39 19.94 -5.86
N SER A 357 -14.62 20.47 -4.90
CA SER A 357 -14.65 21.90 -4.54
C SER A 357 -14.17 22.81 -5.68
N LEU A 358 -13.24 22.33 -6.52
CA LEU A 358 -12.65 23.10 -7.62
C LEU A 358 -13.46 23.06 -8.92
N ARG A 359 -14.43 22.16 -9.05
CA ARG A 359 -15.23 21.99 -10.28
C ARG A 359 -16.75 22.10 -10.05
N SER A 360 -17.16 22.63 -8.89
CA SER A 360 -18.58 22.71 -8.47
C SER A 360 -19.34 21.38 -8.63
N GLY A 361 -18.73 20.27 -8.21
CA GLY A 361 -19.32 18.93 -8.38
C GLY A 361 -20.39 18.57 -7.33
N ASP A 362 -21.15 17.51 -7.60
CA ASP A 362 -22.12 16.93 -6.67
C ASP A 362 -21.55 15.71 -5.90
N SER A 363 -22.31 15.19 -4.94
CA SER A 363 -21.96 14.02 -4.12
C SER A 363 -22.57 12.72 -4.63
N LYS A 364 -23.18 12.69 -5.83
CA LYS A 364 -23.75 11.45 -6.38
C LYS A 364 -22.72 10.33 -6.51
N PRO A 365 -21.47 10.58 -6.94
CA PRO A 365 -20.47 9.52 -6.99
C PRO A 365 -20.17 8.93 -5.60
N LEU A 366 -20.15 9.75 -4.54
CA LEU A 366 -20.00 9.27 -3.16
C LEU A 366 -21.20 8.44 -2.70
N LEU A 367 -22.42 8.81 -3.09
CA LEU A 367 -23.62 8.05 -2.74
C LEU A 367 -23.66 6.66 -3.39
N LEU A 368 -22.89 6.45 -4.46
CA LEU A 368 -22.68 5.13 -5.07
C LEU A 368 -21.48 4.41 -4.46
N ALA A 369 -20.30 5.04 -4.48
CA ALA A 369 -19.06 4.41 -4.02
C ALA A 369 -19.00 4.21 -2.50
N GLY A 370 -19.60 5.10 -1.71
CA GLY A 370 -19.56 5.06 -0.25
C GLY A 370 -20.16 3.76 0.34
N PRO A 371 -21.41 3.39 0.00
CA PRO A 371 -21.98 2.10 0.40
C PRO A 371 -21.14 0.91 -0.08
N GLY A 372 -20.57 0.99 -1.29
CA GLY A 372 -19.65 -0.01 -1.82
C GLY A 372 -18.39 -0.16 -0.95
N LEU A 373 -17.74 0.94 -0.55
CA LEU A 373 -16.56 0.90 0.32
C LEU A 373 -16.88 0.32 1.70
N VAL A 374 -18.03 0.68 2.29
CA VAL A 374 -18.48 0.13 3.58
C VAL A 374 -18.76 -1.37 3.47
N LEU A 375 -19.43 -1.81 2.39
CA LEU A 375 -19.68 -3.22 2.13
C LEU A 375 -18.36 -3.99 1.91
N LEU A 376 -17.41 -3.41 1.17
CA LEU A 376 -16.10 -4.02 0.93
C LEU A 376 -15.33 -4.21 2.24
N ILE A 377 -15.20 -3.17 3.07
CA ILE A 377 -14.52 -3.31 4.37
C ILE A 377 -15.25 -4.31 5.27
N GLY A 378 -16.57 -4.25 5.34
CA GLY A 378 -17.36 -5.19 6.13
C GLY A 378 -17.12 -6.64 5.72
N THR A 379 -17.07 -6.92 4.41
CA THR A 379 -16.83 -8.27 3.88
C THR A 379 -15.38 -8.74 4.07
N LEU A 380 -14.40 -7.85 3.94
CA LEU A 380 -12.99 -8.15 4.23
C LEU A 380 -12.76 -8.45 5.71
N TRP A 381 -13.31 -7.63 6.61
CA TRP A 381 -13.17 -7.83 8.05
C TRP A 381 -13.91 -9.07 8.54
N LEU A 382 -15.18 -9.24 8.19
CA LEU A 382 -15.95 -10.40 8.64
C LEU A 382 -15.45 -11.69 8.00
N GLY A 383 -15.10 -11.69 6.71
CA GLY A 383 -14.47 -12.84 6.05
C GLY A 383 -13.11 -13.18 6.67
N GLY A 384 -12.31 -12.18 7.02
CA GLY A 384 -11.04 -12.36 7.72
C GLY A 384 -11.20 -12.97 9.11
N LEU A 385 -12.14 -12.45 9.92
CA LEU A 385 -12.46 -13.02 11.23
C LEU A 385 -12.93 -14.47 11.12
N LEU A 386 -13.83 -14.75 10.17
CA LEU A 386 -14.34 -16.10 9.93
C LEU A 386 -13.18 -17.06 9.60
N THR A 387 -12.34 -16.67 8.63
CA THR A 387 -11.15 -17.43 8.22
C THR A 387 -10.24 -17.74 9.41
N GLY A 388 -9.87 -16.71 10.17
CA GLY A 388 -8.97 -16.86 11.32
C GLY A 388 -9.53 -17.73 12.44
N PHE A 389 -10.80 -17.55 12.80
CA PHE A 389 -11.43 -18.40 13.82
C PHE A 389 -11.57 -19.84 13.35
N THR A 390 -11.83 -20.08 12.06
CA THR A 390 -11.84 -21.43 11.48
C THR A 390 -10.46 -22.08 11.58
N TRP A 391 -9.39 -21.39 11.17
CA TRP A 391 -8.02 -21.92 11.26
C TRP A 391 -7.57 -22.18 12.69
N THR A 392 -7.89 -21.28 13.63
CA THR A 392 -7.55 -21.48 15.06
C THR A 392 -8.37 -22.59 15.74
N ALA A 393 -9.54 -22.92 15.21
CA ALA A 393 -10.37 -24.02 15.72
C ALA A 393 -9.89 -25.40 15.25
N GLY A 394 -9.40 -25.52 14.01
CA GLY A 394 -9.01 -26.80 13.39
C GLY A 394 -8.08 -27.68 14.24
N PRO A 395 -6.98 -27.16 14.81
CA PRO A 395 -6.09 -27.95 15.65
C PRO A 395 -6.77 -28.52 16.91
N ARG A 396 -7.79 -27.85 17.46
CA ARG A 396 -8.54 -28.36 18.62
C ARG A 396 -9.45 -29.52 18.26
N SER A 397 -9.96 -29.55 17.04
CA SER A 397 -10.75 -30.68 16.50
C SER A 397 -9.90 -31.74 15.81
N GLN A 398 -8.59 -31.53 15.66
CA GLN A 398 -7.69 -32.36 14.83
C GLN A 398 -8.06 -32.39 13.34
N ASP A 399 -8.95 -31.48 12.91
CA ASP A 399 -9.35 -31.29 11.53
C ASP A 399 -8.67 -30.02 11.02
N PHE A 400 -7.47 -30.15 10.46
CA PHE A 400 -6.72 -29.01 9.92
C PHE A 400 -7.41 -28.44 8.69
N VAL A 401 -7.78 -27.16 8.75
CA VAL A 401 -8.59 -26.44 7.72
C VAL A 401 -7.83 -25.31 7.05
N ASN A 402 -6.52 -25.20 7.31
CA ASN A 402 -5.61 -24.20 6.77
C ASN A 402 -4.80 -24.70 5.55
N PHE A 403 -4.94 -25.97 5.16
CA PHE A 403 -4.37 -26.56 3.94
C PHE A 403 -5.16 -27.81 3.49
N GLY A 404 -4.76 -28.42 2.37
CA GLY A 404 -5.28 -29.71 1.92
C GLY A 404 -6.78 -29.70 1.59
N GLU A 405 -7.46 -30.85 1.79
CA GLU A 405 -8.92 -30.93 1.63
C GLU A 405 -9.69 -30.13 2.69
N GLY A 406 -9.12 -29.94 3.89
CA GLY A 406 -9.77 -29.15 4.94
C GLY A 406 -9.92 -27.67 4.58
N PHE A 407 -9.06 -27.13 3.71
CA PHE A 407 -9.15 -25.75 3.22
C PHE A 407 -10.46 -25.47 2.46
N VAL A 408 -11.12 -26.51 1.92
CA VAL A 408 -12.49 -26.43 1.36
C VAL A 408 -13.46 -25.79 2.34
N ASN A 409 -13.37 -26.16 3.61
CA ASN A 409 -14.32 -25.69 4.61
C ASN A 409 -14.18 -24.19 4.83
N THR A 410 -12.95 -23.66 4.75
CA THR A 410 -12.69 -22.23 4.81
C THR A 410 -13.19 -21.53 3.55
N THR A 411 -12.82 -22.02 2.37
CA THR A 411 -13.20 -21.37 1.09
C THR A 411 -14.70 -21.40 0.83
N ALA A 412 -15.37 -22.51 1.12
CA ALA A 412 -16.82 -22.63 0.98
C ALA A 412 -17.59 -21.63 1.85
N GLN A 413 -17.06 -21.32 3.04
CA GLN A 413 -17.65 -20.31 3.93
C GLN A 413 -17.44 -18.87 3.43
N LEU A 414 -16.40 -18.65 2.60
CA LEU A 414 -16.09 -17.34 2.03
C LEU A 414 -16.88 -17.00 0.77
N ALA A 415 -17.47 -17.99 0.09
CA ALA A 415 -18.19 -17.78 -1.17
C ALA A 415 -19.25 -16.66 -1.11
N GLY A 416 -19.99 -16.54 0.00
CA GLY A 416 -20.96 -15.45 0.19
C GLY A 416 -20.31 -14.07 0.36
N PHE A 417 -19.14 -14.02 1.00
CA PHE A 417 -18.34 -12.79 1.13
C PHE A 417 -17.74 -12.38 -0.20
N ASP A 418 -17.23 -13.33 -0.99
CA ASP A 418 -16.67 -13.06 -2.32
C ASP A 418 -17.73 -12.53 -3.30
N ALA A 419 -18.93 -13.11 -3.28
CA ALA A 419 -20.06 -12.55 -4.03
C ALA A 419 -20.42 -11.11 -3.59
N ALA A 420 -20.38 -10.83 -2.29
CA ALA A 420 -20.63 -9.49 -1.76
C ALA A 420 -19.50 -8.50 -2.12
N ARG A 421 -18.24 -8.96 -2.21
CA ARG A 421 -17.10 -8.15 -2.69
C ARG A 421 -17.30 -7.72 -4.14
N TRP A 422 -17.83 -8.59 -5.00
CA TRP A 422 -18.14 -8.22 -6.37
C TRP A 422 -19.18 -7.09 -6.45
N ILE A 423 -20.28 -7.19 -5.68
CA ILE A 423 -21.30 -6.14 -5.59
C ILE A 423 -20.68 -4.83 -5.06
N ALA A 424 -19.84 -4.94 -4.03
CA ALA A 424 -19.14 -3.80 -3.46
C ALA A 424 -18.26 -3.08 -4.50
N TRP A 425 -17.47 -3.85 -5.26
CA TRP A 425 -16.63 -3.33 -6.34
C TRP A 425 -17.44 -2.74 -7.49
N ALA A 426 -18.59 -3.31 -7.85
CA ALA A 426 -19.46 -2.72 -8.86
C ALA A 426 -19.99 -1.34 -8.43
N LEU A 427 -20.37 -1.17 -7.16
CA LEU A 427 -20.81 0.11 -6.60
C LEU A 427 -19.66 1.13 -6.53
N ILE A 428 -18.49 0.70 -6.05
CA ILE A 428 -17.26 1.50 -6.04
C ILE A 428 -16.92 1.95 -7.46
N ALA A 429 -16.96 1.03 -8.43
CA ALA A 429 -16.65 1.32 -9.81
C ALA A 429 -17.62 2.32 -10.42
N ALA A 430 -18.93 2.13 -10.23
CA ALA A 430 -19.94 3.07 -10.70
C ALA A 430 -19.69 4.50 -10.18
N GLY A 431 -19.37 4.67 -8.89
CA GLY A 431 -19.08 5.97 -8.32
C GLY A 431 -17.73 6.55 -8.76
N LEU A 432 -16.65 5.77 -8.67
CA LEU A 432 -15.30 6.28 -8.97
C LEU A 432 -15.07 6.51 -10.47
N LEU A 433 -15.63 5.68 -11.35
CA LEU A 433 -15.60 5.93 -12.80
C LEU A 433 -16.42 7.14 -13.19
N TRP A 434 -17.56 7.39 -12.52
CA TRP A 434 -18.31 8.63 -12.69
C TRP A 434 -17.42 9.83 -12.32
N SER A 435 -16.77 9.80 -11.16
CA SER A 435 -15.85 10.85 -10.74
C SER A 435 -14.69 11.06 -11.72
N ALA A 436 -14.06 9.98 -12.18
CA ALA A 436 -12.99 10.01 -13.17
C ALA A 436 -13.45 10.69 -14.48
N ALA A 437 -14.58 10.23 -15.04
CA ALA A 437 -15.14 10.76 -16.27
C ALA A 437 -15.46 12.26 -16.15
N ARG A 438 -16.05 12.69 -15.03
CA ARG A 438 -16.32 14.12 -14.80
C ARG A 438 -15.05 14.95 -14.67
N THR A 439 -14.00 14.44 -14.04
CA THR A 439 -12.71 15.14 -13.93
C THR A 439 -12.03 15.27 -15.30
N LEU A 440 -12.06 14.21 -16.11
CA LEU A 440 -11.52 14.20 -17.48
C LEU A 440 -12.28 15.18 -18.40
N MET A 441 -13.61 15.22 -18.30
CA MET A 441 -14.48 16.08 -19.10
C MET A 441 -14.60 17.52 -18.59
N ALA A 442 -14.02 17.85 -17.42
CA ALA A 442 -14.14 19.17 -16.81
C ALA A 442 -13.49 20.24 -17.71
N ARG A 443 -14.32 21.19 -18.18
CA ARG A 443 -13.90 22.34 -19.00
C ARG A 443 -13.55 23.57 -18.18
N ALA A 444 -14.13 23.70 -16.99
CA ALA A 444 -13.92 24.84 -16.11
C ALA A 444 -13.42 24.36 -14.74
N TRP A 445 -12.37 25.02 -14.25
CA TRP A 445 -11.81 24.83 -12.92
C TRP A 445 -11.83 26.18 -12.21
N THR A 446 -12.39 26.23 -11.01
CA THR A 446 -12.45 27.43 -10.19
C THR A 446 -11.27 27.42 -9.22
N PHE A 447 -10.16 28.00 -9.67
CA PHE A 447 -9.02 28.23 -8.81
C PHE A 447 -9.21 29.56 -8.08
N ALA A 448 -9.37 29.49 -6.76
CA ALA A 448 -9.44 30.71 -5.95
C ALA A 448 -8.10 31.48 -6.07
N PRO A 449 -8.10 32.82 -6.07
CA PRO A 449 -6.86 33.59 -6.06
C PRO A 449 -5.95 33.14 -4.90
N VAL A 450 -4.64 33.37 -5.04
CA VAL A 450 -3.71 33.24 -3.92
C VAL A 450 -3.99 34.40 -2.97
N GLU A 451 -4.92 34.18 -2.05
CA GLU A 451 -5.19 35.07 -0.93
C GLU A 451 -4.63 34.44 0.35
N PRO A 452 -4.01 35.23 1.25
CA PRO A 452 -3.60 34.75 2.56
C PRO A 452 -4.74 34.00 3.22
N ALA A 453 -4.49 32.81 3.77
CA ALA A 453 -5.42 32.22 4.72
C ALA A 453 -5.50 33.20 5.90
N SER A 454 -6.58 33.99 5.99
CA SER A 454 -6.70 35.03 7.00
C SER A 454 -6.78 34.39 8.39
N GLU A 455 -5.65 34.32 9.08
CA GLU A 455 -5.56 34.17 10.53
C GLU A 455 -6.03 35.46 11.21
N SER A 456 -7.33 35.74 11.21
CA SER A 456 -7.86 36.80 12.06
C SER A 456 -8.57 36.17 13.26
N ALA A 457 -7.81 35.60 14.22
CA ALA A 457 -8.22 35.49 15.64
C ALA A 457 -7.27 34.73 16.61
N VAL A 458 -6.01 34.39 16.30
CA VAL A 458 -5.16 33.69 17.31
C VAL A 458 -3.78 34.31 17.42
N GLU A 459 -3.41 34.70 18.65
CA GLU A 459 -2.08 35.23 19.00
C GLU A 459 -0.95 34.23 18.64
N PRO A 460 0.26 34.72 18.33
CA PRO A 460 1.40 33.88 18.01
C PRO A 460 1.82 33.05 19.23
N GLU A 461 1.59 31.74 19.16
CA GLU A 461 2.04 30.77 20.15
C GLU A 461 3.47 30.29 19.84
N PRO A 462 4.35 30.12 20.86
CA PRO A 462 5.73 29.69 20.66
C PRO A 462 5.79 28.24 20.14
N GLY A 463 6.46 28.01 19.01
CA GLY A 463 6.72 26.66 18.49
C GLY A 463 6.48 26.42 17.00
N VAL A 464 6.17 27.46 16.21
CA VAL A 464 6.03 27.33 14.75
C VAL A 464 7.39 27.01 14.13
N LEU A 465 7.55 25.77 13.65
CA LEU A 465 8.74 25.36 12.91
C LEU A 465 8.63 25.84 11.47
N ALA A 466 9.69 26.47 10.99
CA ALA A 466 9.82 26.82 9.59
C ALA A 466 9.84 25.55 8.71
N PRO A 467 9.39 25.62 7.44
CA PRO A 467 9.26 24.44 6.58
C PRO A 467 10.55 23.63 6.39
N ASP A 468 11.73 24.28 6.40
CA ASP A 468 13.03 23.63 6.37
C ASP A 468 13.29 22.78 7.61
N ARG A 469 12.89 23.27 8.79
CA ARG A 469 12.98 22.50 10.05
C ARG A 469 12.02 21.33 10.06
N ILE A 470 10.83 21.47 9.46
CA ILE A 470 9.89 20.36 9.28
C ILE A 470 10.49 19.30 8.35
N ALA A 471 11.07 19.69 7.22
CA ALA A 471 11.76 18.77 6.32
C ALA A 471 12.88 18.01 7.06
N PHE A 472 13.74 18.73 7.77
CA PHE A 472 14.82 18.13 8.56
C PHE A 472 14.29 17.15 9.61
N ALA A 473 13.28 17.54 10.38
CA ALA A 473 12.70 16.70 11.42
C ALA A 473 11.97 15.48 10.82
N SER A 474 11.38 15.61 9.64
CA SER A 474 10.72 14.51 8.93
C SER A 474 11.73 13.43 8.52
N VAL A 475 12.89 13.87 7.99
CA VAL A 475 14.03 13.00 7.67
C VAL A 475 14.59 12.36 8.94
N LEU A 476 14.71 13.12 10.03
CA LEU A 476 15.17 12.58 11.31
C LEU A 476 14.22 11.50 11.85
N VAL A 477 12.91 11.75 11.86
CA VAL A 477 11.91 10.80 12.37
C VAL A 477 11.94 9.49 11.58
N ILE A 478 11.84 9.56 10.25
CA ILE A 478 11.85 8.35 9.43
C ILE A 478 13.23 7.67 9.42
N GLY A 479 14.31 8.44 9.52
CA GLY A 479 15.67 7.93 9.63
C GLY A 479 15.91 7.19 10.93
N VAL A 480 15.45 7.71 12.08
CA VAL A 480 15.52 7.00 13.36
C VAL A 480 14.66 5.74 13.31
N ALA A 481 13.44 5.82 12.74
CA ALA A 481 12.59 4.65 12.57
C ALA A 481 13.32 3.57 11.77
N PHE A 482 13.82 3.91 10.58
CA PHE A 482 14.60 3.03 9.72
C PHE A 482 15.83 2.45 10.43
N LEU A 483 16.60 3.28 11.14
CA LEU A 483 17.76 2.81 11.89
C LEU A 483 17.36 1.75 12.92
N THR A 484 16.30 2.01 13.67
CA THR A 484 15.86 1.12 14.75
C THR A 484 15.11 -0.11 14.29
N THR A 485 14.38 -0.07 13.17
CA THR A 485 13.51 -1.19 12.74
C THR A 485 14.05 -1.95 11.54
N VAL A 486 15.03 -1.40 10.82
CA VAL A 486 15.60 -2.02 9.62
C VAL A 486 17.11 -2.15 9.76
N LEU A 487 17.84 -1.04 9.92
CA LEU A 487 19.30 -1.09 9.84
C LEU A 487 19.94 -1.83 11.01
N PHE A 488 19.56 -1.55 12.26
CA PHE A 488 20.11 -2.28 13.41
C PHE A 488 19.81 -3.78 13.39
N PRO A 489 18.58 -4.24 13.09
CA PRO A 489 18.33 -5.67 12.88
C PRO A 489 19.20 -6.30 11.78
N ALA A 490 19.45 -5.57 10.69
CA ALA A 490 20.27 -6.05 9.57
C ALA A 490 21.77 -6.02 9.87
N LEU A 491 22.22 -5.26 10.88
CA LEU A 491 23.61 -5.23 11.33
C LEU A 491 23.88 -6.25 12.44
N ASP A 492 22.84 -6.85 13.02
CA ASP A 492 22.98 -7.85 14.07
C ASP A 492 23.39 -9.20 13.48
N SER A 493 24.70 -9.46 13.49
CA SER A 493 25.32 -10.63 12.88
C SER A 493 25.08 -11.94 13.65
N SER A 494 24.35 -11.93 14.77
CA SER A 494 24.08 -13.16 15.54
C SER A 494 23.20 -14.16 14.79
N ASP A 495 22.45 -13.69 13.78
CA ASP A 495 21.48 -14.46 13.02
C ASP A 495 22.00 -14.91 11.63
N GLU A 496 23.22 -14.49 11.25
CA GLU A 496 23.87 -14.82 9.97
C GLU A 496 25.00 -15.86 10.13
N ASP A 497 25.14 -16.51 11.29
CA ASP A 497 26.19 -17.52 11.51
C ASP A 497 26.00 -18.68 10.50
N PRO A 498 26.93 -18.88 9.55
CA PRO A 498 26.82 -19.94 8.54
C PRO A 498 26.77 -21.34 9.13
N SER A 499 27.20 -21.52 10.39
CA SER A 499 27.09 -22.79 11.12
C SER A 499 25.72 -23.03 11.73
N LEU A 500 24.88 -21.99 11.82
CA LEU A 500 23.47 -22.03 12.22
C LEU A 500 22.51 -21.97 11.03
N LEU A 501 22.99 -21.64 9.82
CA LEU A 501 22.24 -21.79 8.58
C LEU A 501 21.98 -23.27 8.33
N ALA A 502 20.75 -23.71 8.56
CA ALA A 502 20.31 -25.00 8.05
C ALA A 502 20.39 -24.95 6.52
N VAL A 503 20.94 -25.99 5.90
CA VAL A 503 20.88 -26.14 4.43
C VAL A 503 19.41 -26.25 4.05
N SER A 504 18.87 -25.17 3.51
CA SER A 504 17.47 -25.05 3.14
C SER A 504 17.33 -25.24 1.64
N THR A 505 16.29 -25.95 1.18
CA THR A 505 15.93 -25.93 -0.25
C THR A 505 15.58 -24.53 -0.72
N ARG A 506 15.32 -23.58 0.20
CA ARG A 506 14.98 -22.20 -0.12
C ARG A 506 16.17 -21.32 -0.51
N ASP A 507 17.42 -21.77 -0.38
CA ASP A 507 18.61 -20.96 -0.70
C ASP A 507 18.92 -20.89 -2.22
N TYR A 508 17.93 -20.50 -3.03
CA TYR A 508 17.99 -20.55 -4.50
C TYR A 508 19.00 -19.57 -5.12
N ASP A 509 19.21 -18.39 -4.55
CA ASP A 509 20.13 -17.40 -5.15
C ASP A 509 21.60 -17.79 -4.98
N ALA A 510 21.92 -18.57 -3.94
CA ALA A 510 23.23 -19.18 -3.78
C ALA A 510 23.54 -20.21 -4.89
N PHE A 511 22.50 -20.79 -5.51
CA PHE A 511 22.63 -21.63 -6.71
C PHE A 511 23.03 -20.80 -7.93
N ALA A 512 22.32 -19.71 -8.21
CA ALA A 512 22.57 -18.84 -9.36
C ALA A 512 23.94 -18.12 -9.28
N GLU A 513 24.41 -17.79 -8.07
CA GLU A 513 25.72 -17.19 -7.83
C GLU A 513 26.88 -18.23 -7.78
N GLY A 514 26.58 -19.54 -7.86
CA GLY A 514 27.59 -20.61 -7.81
C GLY A 514 28.22 -20.82 -6.43
N VAL A 515 27.54 -20.35 -5.37
CA VAL A 515 28.02 -20.30 -3.97
C VAL A 515 27.57 -21.52 -3.16
N LEU A 516 26.72 -22.40 -3.72
CA LEU A 516 26.17 -23.57 -3.02
C LEU A 516 27.22 -24.28 -2.17
N ALA A 517 26.91 -24.44 -0.89
CA ALA A 517 27.51 -25.50 -0.13
C ALA A 517 27.17 -26.84 -0.83
N PRO A 518 28.12 -27.81 -0.92
CA PRO A 518 27.88 -29.14 -1.50
C PRO A 518 26.60 -29.84 -1.02
N GLN A 519 26.15 -29.51 0.19
CA GLN A 519 24.97 -30.07 0.83
C GLN A 519 23.65 -29.68 0.15
N ALA A 520 23.53 -28.49 -0.46
CA ALA A 520 22.30 -28.07 -1.13
C ALA A 520 22.10 -28.83 -2.46
N ALA A 521 23.18 -29.05 -3.22
CA ALA A 521 23.14 -29.88 -4.42
C ALA A 521 22.79 -31.35 -4.10
N GLU A 522 23.29 -31.88 -2.98
CA GLU A 522 22.89 -33.21 -2.47
C GLU A 522 21.41 -33.26 -2.08
N LEU A 523 20.85 -32.18 -1.53
CA LEU A 523 19.43 -32.08 -1.17
C LEU A 523 18.51 -32.07 -2.40
N PHE A 524 18.79 -31.24 -3.41
CA PHE A 524 18.04 -31.26 -4.66
C PHE A 524 18.12 -32.63 -5.36
N ALA A 525 19.31 -33.24 -5.38
CA ALA A 525 19.49 -34.58 -5.93
C ALA A 525 18.69 -35.66 -5.15
N ALA A 526 18.61 -35.54 -3.82
CA ALA A 526 17.81 -36.44 -2.99
C ALA A 526 16.30 -36.32 -3.27
N LEU A 527 15.84 -35.14 -3.65
CA LEU A 527 14.45 -34.88 -4.05
C LEU A 527 14.18 -35.20 -5.53
N GLY A 528 15.21 -35.55 -6.31
CA GLY A 528 15.08 -35.77 -7.74
C GLY A 528 14.78 -34.49 -8.53
N LEU A 529 15.17 -33.33 -8.00
CA LEU A 529 14.92 -32.01 -8.58
C LEU A 529 16.20 -31.45 -9.22
N ASP A 530 16.03 -30.68 -10.30
CA ASP A 530 17.12 -29.89 -10.87
C ASP A 530 17.07 -28.47 -10.33
N ALA A 531 18.13 -28.04 -9.65
CA ALA A 531 18.15 -26.75 -8.98
C ALA A 531 18.16 -25.55 -9.95
N ALA A 532 18.61 -25.71 -11.20
CA ALA A 532 18.47 -24.66 -12.22
C ALA A 532 17.01 -24.52 -12.65
N VAL A 533 16.32 -25.65 -12.83
CA VAL A 533 14.89 -25.68 -13.18
C VAL A 533 14.03 -25.13 -12.04
N VAL A 534 14.37 -25.43 -10.79
CA VAL A 534 13.72 -24.84 -9.61
C VAL A 534 13.91 -23.32 -9.56
N ALA A 535 15.10 -22.81 -9.87
CA ALA A 535 15.35 -21.37 -9.93
C ALA A 535 14.52 -20.70 -11.04
N GLU A 536 14.40 -21.32 -12.21
CA GLU A 536 13.49 -20.87 -13.28
C GLU A 536 12.02 -20.88 -12.81
N GLY A 537 11.59 -21.94 -12.13
CA GLY A 537 10.25 -22.05 -11.55
C GLY A 537 9.92 -20.96 -10.54
N ARG A 538 10.92 -20.53 -9.76
CA ARG A 538 10.79 -19.39 -8.85
C ARG A 538 10.55 -18.08 -9.61
N GLU A 539 11.23 -17.85 -10.72
CA GLU A 539 10.99 -16.68 -11.56
C GLU A 539 9.61 -16.71 -12.20
N VAL A 540 9.12 -17.88 -12.63
CA VAL A 540 7.73 -18.06 -13.07
C VAL A 540 6.75 -17.74 -11.94
N TYR A 541 7.01 -18.22 -10.71
CA TYR A 541 6.18 -17.91 -9.54
C TYR A 541 6.10 -16.40 -9.25
N ILE A 542 7.21 -15.67 -9.41
CA ILE A 542 7.27 -14.21 -9.27
C ILE A 542 6.51 -13.51 -10.40
N SER A 543 6.77 -13.92 -11.64
CA SER A 543 6.14 -13.38 -12.85
C SER A 543 4.63 -13.52 -12.82
N GLU A 544 4.13 -14.66 -12.36
CA GLU A 544 2.70 -14.93 -12.21
C GLU A 544 2.07 -14.32 -10.96
N GLY A 545 2.85 -13.68 -10.09
CA GLY A 545 2.33 -13.04 -8.89
C GLY A 545 1.68 -14.02 -7.92
N CYS A 546 2.15 -15.27 -7.85
CA CYS A 546 1.58 -16.29 -6.96
C CYS A 546 1.63 -15.87 -5.46
N ILE A 547 2.55 -14.97 -5.10
CA ILE A 547 2.70 -14.36 -3.77
C ILE A 547 1.47 -13.56 -3.29
N TYR A 548 0.60 -13.12 -4.20
CA TYR A 548 -0.64 -12.42 -3.81
C TYR A 548 -1.73 -13.38 -3.33
N CYS A 549 -1.59 -14.67 -3.62
CA CYS A 549 -2.53 -15.70 -3.18
C CYS A 549 -1.97 -16.56 -2.06
N HIS A 550 -0.66 -16.80 -2.08
CA HIS A 550 0.03 -17.74 -1.22
C HIS A 550 1.06 -17.04 -0.36
N SER A 551 1.12 -17.42 0.92
CA SER A 551 2.29 -17.15 1.76
C SER A 551 3.28 -18.30 1.72
N GLN A 552 4.51 -17.99 2.07
CA GLN A 552 5.59 -18.96 2.31
C GLN A 552 6.16 -18.78 3.73
N GLN A 553 5.25 -18.58 4.69
CA GLN A 553 5.60 -18.29 6.07
C GLN A 553 4.68 -19.07 7.04
N VAL A 554 5.25 -20.03 7.76
CA VAL A 554 4.60 -20.70 8.90
C VAL A 554 4.90 -19.92 10.17
N ARG A 555 3.86 -19.42 10.82
CA ARG A 555 3.99 -18.67 12.07
C ARG A 555 3.98 -19.55 13.31
N ALA A 556 4.62 -19.08 14.37
CA ALA A 556 4.57 -19.70 15.70
C ALA A 556 3.24 -19.44 16.44
N ASN A 557 2.10 -19.82 15.85
CA ASN A 557 0.79 -19.70 16.49
C ASN A 557 -0.18 -20.83 16.14
N VAL A 558 -1.32 -20.87 16.82
CA VAL A 558 -2.29 -21.96 16.69
C VAL A 558 -2.92 -22.06 15.30
N GLY A 559 -3.06 -20.96 14.55
CA GLY A 559 -3.69 -20.97 13.23
C GLY A 559 -2.85 -21.63 12.13
N ASP A 560 -1.56 -21.85 12.39
CA ASP A 560 -0.59 -22.37 11.42
C ASP A 560 -0.15 -23.81 11.75
N VAL A 561 -0.70 -24.42 12.81
CA VAL A 561 -0.41 -25.82 13.16
C VAL A 561 -0.80 -26.73 11.99
N GLY A 562 0.07 -27.70 11.71
CA GLY A 562 -0.11 -28.68 10.63
C GLY A 562 0.54 -28.27 9.30
N LEU A 563 0.98 -27.01 9.14
CA LEU A 563 1.64 -26.56 7.92
C LEU A 563 3.11 -27.01 7.78
N GLY A 564 3.75 -27.39 8.90
CA GLY A 564 5.16 -27.79 8.93
C GLY A 564 5.91 -27.12 10.07
N ALA A 565 7.23 -27.02 9.94
CA ALA A 565 8.06 -26.31 10.91
C ALA A 565 7.80 -24.79 10.86
N VAL A 566 8.01 -24.09 11.97
CA VAL A 566 7.91 -22.62 11.99
C VAL A 566 9.05 -22.03 11.17
N THR A 567 8.73 -21.12 10.25
CA THR A 567 9.73 -20.43 9.43
C THR A 567 10.66 -19.62 10.32
N GLN A 568 11.94 -19.94 10.26
CA GLN A 568 13.02 -19.22 10.94
C GLN A 568 13.69 -18.23 9.98
N ARG A 569 14.41 -17.26 10.55
CA ARG A 569 15.24 -16.32 9.79
C ARG A 569 16.30 -17.04 8.95
N SER A 570 16.88 -18.12 9.51
CA SER A 570 17.88 -18.97 8.85
C SER A 570 17.36 -19.58 7.54
N ASP A 571 16.07 -19.88 7.45
CA ASP A 571 15.48 -20.62 6.32
C ASP A 571 15.42 -19.79 5.03
N ILE A 572 15.59 -18.47 5.14
CA ILE A 572 15.41 -17.51 4.05
C ILE A 572 16.61 -16.56 3.93
N THR A 573 17.69 -16.77 4.68
CA THR A 573 18.79 -15.79 4.78
C THR A 573 19.42 -15.46 3.42
N LEU A 574 19.52 -16.45 2.51
CA LEU A 574 20.14 -16.26 1.20
C LEU A 574 19.14 -15.94 0.08
N THR A 575 17.87 -15.71 0.39
CA THR A 575 16.83 -15.41 -0.61
C THR A 575 16.71 -13.92 -0.91
N SER A 576 16.39 -13.57 -2.16
CA SER A 576 16.20 -12.20 -2.62
C SER A 576 15.18 -12.15 -3.76
N PRO A 577 13.92 -11.76 -3.50
CA PRO A 577 13.27 -11.62 -2.18
C PRO A 577 12.85 -12.95 -1.53
N ALA A 578 12.45 -12.93 -0.26
CA ALA A 578 12.09 -14.14 0.50
C ALA A 578 10.65 -14.65 0.26
N LEU A 579 9.86 -13.95 -0.56
CA LEU A 579 8.52 -14.34 -1.02
C LEU A 579 7.55 -14.78 0.08
N LEU A 580 7.60 -14.14 1.26
CA LEU A 580 6.81 -14.55 2.43
C LEU A 580 5.29 -14.36 2.27
N GLY A 581 4.86 -13.54 1.31
CA GLY A 581 3.45 -13.21 1.09
C GLY A 581 2.84 -12.41 2.25
N ARG A 582 1.57 -12.02 2.10
CA ARG A 582 0.85 -11.23 3.14
C ARG A 582 -0.59 -11.67 3.39
N ILE A 583 -1.13 -12.51 2.51
CA ILE A 583 -2.47 -13.08 2.60
C ILE A 583 -2.45 -14.52 2.08
N ARG A 584 -3.47 -15.29 2.48
CA ARG A 584 -3.71 -16.67 2.06
C ARG A 584 -5.12 -16.75 1.47
N LEU A 585 -5.22 -16.40 0.18
CA LEU A 585 -6.41 -16.70 -0.63
C LEU A 585 -6.37 -18.17 -1.07
N GLY A 586 -5.17 -18.65 -1.40
CA GLY A 586 -4.82 -20.07 -1.46
C GLY A 586 -4.13 -20.54 -0.17
N PRO A 587 -3.88 -21.85 -0.03
CA PRO A 587 -3.16 -22.40 1.12
C PRO A 587 -1.71 -21.89 1.18
N ASP A 588 -1.10 -21.92 2.37
CA ASP A 588 0.33 -21.64 2.53
C ASP A 588 1.18 -22.73 1.84
N LEU A 589 2.21 -22.30 1.13
CA LEU A 589 3.07 -23.19 0.33
C LEU A 589 4.36 -23.61 1.04
N SER A 590 4.59 -23.18 2.28
CA SER A 590 5.77 -23.62 3.05
C SER A 590 5.67 -25.08 3.41
N HIS A 591 6.66 -25.89 3.07
CA HIS A 591 6.56 -27.34 3.24
C HIS A 591 5.44 -27.97 2.40
N ALA A 592 5.03 -27.35 1.28
CA ALA A 592 4.06 -27.96 0.36
C ALA A 592 4.59 -29.26 -0.24
N GLY A 593 5.86 -29.30 -0.62
CA GLY A 593 6.49 -30.49 -1.18
C GLY A 593 6.59 -31.68 -0.22
N SER A 594 6.39 -31.47 1.09
CA SER A 594 6.36 -32.55 2.08
C SER A 594 4.94 -33.07 2.34
N ARG A 595 3.94 -32.56 1.62
CA ARG A 595 2.52 -32.87 1.82
C ARG A 595 1.98 -33.58 0.58
N GLU A 596 1.34 -34.71 0.77
CA GLU A 596 0.63 -35.41 -0.30
C GLU A 596 -0.63 -34.61 -0.75
N PRO A 597 -0.93 -34.50 -2.05
CA PRO A 597 -0.16 -34.98 -3.22
C PRO A 597 0.79 -33.91 -3.82
N THR A 598 1.09 -32.83 -3.10
CA THR A 598 1.96 -31.73 -3.55
C THR A 598 3.45 -32.08 -3.57
N ASP A 599 3.81 -33.31 -3.22
CA ASP A 599 5.12 -33.94 -3.38
C ASP A 599 5.35 -34.55 -4.77
N ASP A 600 4.29 -34.70 -5.59
CA ASP A 600 4.37 -35.20 -6.97
C ASP A 600 4.27 -34.07 -8.00
N ILE A 601 5.34 -33.90 -8.81
CA ILE A 601 5.42 -32.92 -9.91
C ILE A 601 4.26 -33.10 -10.88
N ALA A 602 3.93 -34.35 -11.26
CA ALA A 602 2.89 -34.61 -12.25
C ALA A 602 1.51 -34.17 -11.75
N TRP A 603 1.23 -34.39 -10.46
CA TRP A 603 0.02 -33.88 -9.83
C TRP A 603 0.02 -32.35 -9.81
N VAL A 604 1.11 -31.71 -9.37
CA VAL A 604 1.20 -30.23 -9.31
C VAL A 604 1.01 -29.62 -10.70
N THR A 605 1.68 -30.14 -11.73
CA THR A 605 1.50 -29.69 -13.12
C THR A 605 0.06 -29.83 -13.59
N SER A 606 -0.59 -30.97 -13.32
CA SER A 606 -2.01 -31.16 -13.66
C SER A 606 -2.92 -30.16 -12.93
N HIS A 607 -2.60 -29.85 -11.66
CA HIS A 607 -3.34 -28.89 -10.87
C HIS A 607 -3.14 -27.44 -11.33
N LEU A 608 -1.95 -27.09 -11.82
CA LEU A 608 -1.69 -25.78 -12.44
C LEU A 608 -2.49 -25.60 -13.74
N VAL A 609 -2.61 -26.66 -14.55
CA VAL A 609 -3.36 -26.63 -15.82
C VAL A 609 -4.87 -26.58 -15.57
N ASP A 610 -5.41 -27.46 -14.73
CA ASP A 610 -6.82 -27.43 -14.34
C ASP A 610 -7.00 -27.53 -12.82
N PRO A 611 -6.99 -26.38 -12.11
CA PRO A 611 -7.14 -26.37 -10.66
C PRO A 611 -8.44 -27.01 -10.17
N ARG A 612 -9.49 -27.05 -11.01
CA ARG A 612 -10.83 -27.51 -10.62
C ARG A 612 -11.10 -28.96 -10.97
N GLU A 613 -10.23 -29.64 -11.73
CA GLU A 613 -10.37 -31.08 -12.04
C GLU A 613 -10.37 -31.91 -10.74
N GLY A 614 -9.37 -31.69 -9.88
CA GLY A 614 -9.26 -32.31 -8.56
C GLY A 614 -9.87 -31.49 -7.41
N ARG A 615 -9.93 -30.16 -7.54
CA ARG A 615 -10.42 -29.25 -6.48
C ARG A 615 -11.46 -28.28 -7.02
N ARG A 616 -12.70 -28.75 -7.21
CA ARG A 616 -13.81 -27.97 -7.79
C ARG A 616 -14.11 -26.61 -7.12
N TRP A 617 -13.66 -26.43 -5.89
CA TRP A 617 -13.83 -25.23 -5.06
C TRP A 617 -12.67 -24.22 -5.20
N SER A 618 -11.60 -24.58 -5.90
CA SER A 618 -10.40 -23.74 -6.03
C SER A 618 -10.73 -22.43 -6.75
N SER A 619 -10.32 -21.31 -6.16
CA SER A 619 -10.35 -19.98 -6.77
C SER A 619 -9.06 -19.64 -7.53
N MET A 620 -8.12 -20.58 -7.61
CA MET A 620 -6.88 -20.43 -8.36
C MET A 620 -7.19 -20.41 -9.88
N PRO A 621 -6.64 -19.45 -10.64
CA PRO A 621 -6.78 -19.44 -12.10
C PRO A 621 -6.01 -20.61 -12.73
N SER A 622 -6.44 -21.03 -13.92
CA SER A 622 -5.63 -21.92 -14.77
C SER A 622 -4.35 -21.21 -15.24
N TYR A 623 -3.28 -22.00 -15.38
CA TYR A 623 -1.99 -21.59 -15.96
C TYR A 623 -1.72 -22.32 -17.29
N ASP A 624 -2.76 -22.79 -17.98
CA ASP A 624 -2.65 -23.52 -19.24
C ASP A 624 -2.02 -22.73 -20.41
N TYR A 625 -1.89 -21.41 -20.25
CA TYR A 625 -1.19 -20.52 -21.19
C TYR A 625 0.33 -20.56 -21.05
N LEU A 626 0.87 -21.11 -19.95
CA LEU A 626 2.31 -21.31 -19.79
C LEU A 626 2.81 -22.43 -20.70
N THR A 627 4.07 -22.34 -21.12
CA THR A 627 4.72 -23.42 -21.85
C THR A 627 4.90 -24.66 -20.97
N GLY A 628 5.09 -25.83 -21.58
CA GLY A 628 5.34 -27.06 -20.84
C GLY A 628 6.61 -27.00 -19.97
N GLU A 629 7.63 -26.26 -20.41
CA GLU A 629 8.86 -26.03 -19.66
C GLU A 629 8.60 -25.12 -18.44
N GLU A 630 7.87 -24.02 -18.61
CA GLU A 630 7.50 -23.13 -17.49
C GLU A 630 6.61 -23.84 -16.45
N LEU A 631 5.67 -24.69 -16.90
CA LEU A 631 4.80 -25.45 -16.00
C LEU A 631 5.59 -26.51 -15.20
N ASP A 632 6.52 -27.20 -15.85
CA ASP A 632 7.40 -28.17 -15.18
C ASP A 632 8.30 -27.46 -14.16
N ALA A 633 8.92 -26.34 -14.55
CA ALA A 633 9.76 -25.53 -13.68
C ALA A 633 8.99 -25.02 -12.45
N LEU A 634 7.81 -24.45 -12.65
CA LEU A 634 6.95 -23.96 -11.56
C LEU A 634 6.53 -25.11 -10.63
N ALA A 635 6.19 -26.28 -11.17
CA ALA A 635 5.85 -27.45 -10.36
C ALA A 635 7.03 -27.94 -9.52
N GLN A 636 8.24 -28.03 -10.12
CA GLN A 636 9.46 -28.38 -9.39
C GLN A 636 9.77 -27.37 -8.28
N TYR A 637 9.57 -26.07 -8.52
CA TYR A 637 9.71 -25.06 -7.47
C TYR A 637 8.75 -25.30 -6.30
N ILE A 638 7.47 -25.58 -6.56
CA ILE A 638 6.49 -25.85 -5.50
C ILE A 638 6.87 -27.13 -4.72
N VAL A 639 7.29 -28.19 -5.41
CA VAL A 639 7.75 -29.45 -4.78
C VAL A 639 9.03 -29.25 -3.97
N SER A 640 9.88 -28.29 -4.34
CA SER A 640 11.11 -27.97 -3.59
C SER A 640 10.84 -27.31 -2.24
N LEU A 641 9.65 -26.74 -2.02
CA LEU A 641 9.27 -26.12 -0.74
C LEU A 641 8.97 -27.20 0.30
N GLN A 642 10.00 -27.77 0.95
CA GLN A 642 9.89 -28.84 1.96
C GLN A 642 10.35 -28.43 3.36
#